data_AF-A0A4Y9AFL6-F1
#
_entry.id   AF-A0A4Y9AFL6-F1
#
_cell.length_a   1.000
_cell.length_b   1.000
_cell.length_c   1.000
_cell.angle_alpha   90.00
_cell.angle_beta   90.00
_cell.angle_gamma   90.00
#
_symmetry.space_group_name_H-M   'P 1'
#
loop_
_entity.id
_entity.type
_entity.pdbx_description
1 polymer ?
#
loop_
_entity_poly.entity_id
_entity_poly.type
_entity_poly.pdbx_seq_one_letter_code
_entity_poly.pdbx_strand_id
1 'polypeptide(L)'
;MGHLQKRSKQRIVKEELEKLEKAEYISSDVHTQVVEAHDQYYADLEQKEAEAAKEGPDREAQIEEQPHEVQEKKPIKEKKTLSPKELRERNITWSLNLGVVLLLIGGLVLATSTWETLANWMKSGMIALVSLLFFGLAVFTERMLKIEKTAFAFYVLGALFLPIAILSVGFFELLGPYFSFTGGGRYLFGAAGSAVILPIYIALADKRSSRLFVWFSYITVTVLAGFLLAAFDLPVDGFYLGIMLFNALLLLIYIRLKDNQRTRLFMKEFVLYIQCNLVLSTLLMLIFYNHEVLYGFNVLLTAVLYFAMIYVTEHKEYSFVFSAMLVYGAYQLIEFTTVEDASAIVYALLGFVFLTIPRLIGDDHALKRIFRYTSAVVSACAFLYISLEGLVLRMHEPSFVLLLAYVLIAFNFTFLANQTKRLLFAYLSPVFLMGALYEVALFGREWFGYDGLMLPLFVMGLVLYIGFGCLIKMALFQTMKRSSRDVGGVVLLVAILTDFVLINWWQAGTMLLFISITTLLTKRYEGREALAKSSSWIHAVSLGLAVMMFYAETFGERTSYGRNPMEAESFVLAGLVVLLASIGWKYGKRTMFAEHSFFAAYGFYVLGIWLTFTFDFDAVLRAVIMLGGVAMAYLLYRKTKWMAVSYVVSGMSLLFYMTALYAVHSEMTIQSDLFQSLQFVIGALLLLIAGVLIGKYDAGLRKSFWWTGHLFLPFASLVSLVFFAEETVWAFLIAAAVYGLSLRWARAEWLIGSFLYGGFTAFWIGVTQGFVLLDAPESIQYAALLTSVMIAIGWYFSKGAWTRRMAFYVVPFSVLGMFLFVIVPVFDVTLFVVTLLYAVMTLFIMHREKWDVFTALPLALVYSTLWLYDGTIFSTEYDMLFRLVVFAGLLLAAGLLMYPVTYQEQRDKEIPVKIDWYSVIGFAALCSIYVVPAEAFWAKLLPGLLVSLYLILQRKRTPYVSAKWIVFGACIYLLQPYYVLLGNIQIFDLIERELYVLPWVAAVIFLKKVTDEKYNRLVNYGQWAVLVIVSLLLIQDGMASSTIYDALIVGVLSLASMLGGMAYQLKAFFFVGAGVLLLNVFLQTRPYWGNLPWWAYLLIAGSILIAVASYNEWHKQKTADGRTTLASKFYQKVVQRIKRWE
;
A
#
# COMPACT_ATOMS: atom_id res chain seq x y z
N MET A 1 -19.58 8.97 22.53
CA MET A 1 -18.42 9.81 22.13
C MET A 1 -17.06 9.15 22.40
N GLY A 2 -16.83 8.43 23.51
CA GLY A 2 -15.51 7.87 23.87
C GLY A 2 -14.79 7.00 22.81
N HIS A 3 -15.47 6.06 22.15
CA HIS A 3 -14.83 5.18 21.14
C HIS A 3 -14.20 5.92 19.95
N LEU A 4 -14.82 7.01 19.49
CA LEU A 4 -14.27 7.85 18.41
C LEU A 4 -12.95 8.53 18.83
N GLN A 5 -12.86 8.92 20.09
CA GLN A 5 -11.68 9.60 20.67
C GLN A 5 -10.52 8.62 20.97
N LYS A 6 -10.81 7.33 21.21
CA LYS A 6 -9.78 6.28 21.29
C LYS A 6 -9.14 6.01 19.92
N ARG A 7 -9.96 5.77 18.89
CA ARG A 7 -9.45 5.49 17.53
C ARG A 7 -8.67 6.67 16.94
N SER A 8 -9.03 7.92 17.24
CA SER A 8 -8.22 9.07 16.77
C SER A 8 -6.83 9.12 17.42
N LYS A 9 -6.72 8.79 18.72
CA LYS A 9 -5.41 8.73 19.42
C LYS A 9 -4.53 7.60 18.87
N GLN A 10 -5.10 6.41 18.63
CA GLN A 10 -4.38 5.29 18.03
C GLN A 10 -3.86 5.62 16.62
N ARG A 11 -4.62 6.38 15.83
CA ARG A 11 -4.18 6.83 14.50
C ARG A 11 -3.03 7.84 14.56
N ILE A 12 -3.10 8.83 15.47
CA ILE A 12 -2.05 9.85 15.64
C ILE A 12 -0.71 9.21 16.02
N VAL A 13 -0.68 8.23 16.93
CA VAL A 13 0.58 7.57 17.33
C VAL A 13 1.22 6.85 16.16
N LYS A 14 0.43 6.15 15.32
CA LYS A 14 0.95 5.51 14.11
C LYS A 14 1.43 6.52 13.06
N GLU A 15 0.67 7.59 12.81
CA GLU A 15 1.06 8.66 11.88
C GLU A 15 2.36 9.38 12.30
N GLU A 16 2.62 9.54 13.59
CA GLU A 16 3.89 10.13 14.07
C GLU A 16 5.05 9.13 14.03
N LEU A 17 4.83 7.85 14.36
CA LEU A 17 5.87 6.81 14.23
C LEU A 17 6.27 6.60 12.76
N GLU A 18 5.32 6.61 11.83
CA GLU A 18 5.58 6.50 10.38
C GLU A 18 6.36 7.72 9.83
N LYS A 19 6.16 8.92 10.40
CA LYS A 19 6.99 10.11 10.10
C LYS A 19 8.42 9.96 10.63
N LEU A 20 8.58 9.41 11.84
CA LEU A 20 9.91 9.19 12.43
C LEU A 20 10.70 8.12 11.67
N GLU A 21 10.03 7.08 11.17
CA GLU A 21 10.60 6.06 10.29
C GLU A 21 11.03 6.67 8.94
N LYS A 22 10.14 7.42 8.27
CA LYS A 22 10.44 8.09 6.99
C LYS A 22 11.49 9.19 7.07
N ALA A 23 11.78 9.70 8.27
CA ALA A 23 12.84 10.66 8.53
C ALA A 23 14.10 10.02 9.15
N GLU A 24 14.21 8.68 9.11
CA GLU A 24 15.35 7.88 9.58
C GLU A 24 15.71 8.06 11.07
N TYR A 25 14.80 8.60 11.89
CA TYR A 25 15.00 8.74 13.34
C TYR A 25 14.77 7.43 14.11
N ILE A 26 14.05 6.47 13.52
CA ILE A 26 13.86 5.11 14.05
C ILE A 26 13.97 4.09 12.91
N SER A 27 14.42 2.86 13.19
CA SER A 27 14.43 1.76 12.23
C SER A 27 13.05 1.11 12.08
N SER A 28 12.84 0.41 10.95
CA SER A 28 11.57 -0.27 10.66
C SER A 28 11.21 -1.37 11.69
N ASP A 29 12.22 -2.05 12.25
CA ASP A 29 12.04 -3.00 13.35
C ASP A 29 11.46 -2.31 14.61
N VAL A 30 11.98 -1.13 14.96
CA VAL A 30 11.52 -0.34 16.10
C VAL A 30 10.13 0.24 15.84
N HIS A 31 9.86 0.73 14.64
CA HIS A 31 8.51 1.14 14.22
C HIS A 31 7.50 0.00 14.42
N THR A 32 7.79 -1.18 13.86
CA THR A 32 6.91 -2.35 13.90
C THR A 32 6.68 -2.82 15.34
N GLN A 33 7.75 -2.98 16.13
CA GLN A 33 7.65 -3.45 17.52
C GLN A 33 6.83 -2.51 18.41
N VAL A 34 6.95 -1.19 18.22
CA VAL A 34 6.17 -0.20 18.98
C VAL A 34 4.71 -0.17 18.53
N VAL A 35 4.43 -0.30 17.22
CA VAL A 35 3.07 -0.35 16.68
C VAL A 35 2.31 -1.59 17.15
N GLU A 36 2.94 -2.78 17.15
CA GLU A 36 2.33 -4.02 17.66
C GLU A 36 2.02 -3.92 19.16
N ALA A 37 2.98 -3.50 19.98
CA ALA A 37 2.78 -3.33 21.42
C ALA A 37 1.68 -2.29 21.74
N HIS A 38 1.60 -1.22 20.94
CA HIS A 38 0.56 -0.20 21.08
C HIS A 38 -0.84 -0.73 20.71
N ASP A 39 -0.97 -1.53 19.64
CA ASP A 39 -2.26 -2.15 19.29
C ASP A 39 -2.71 -3.18 20.32
N GLN A 40 -1.78 -4.00 20.82
CA GLN A 40 -2.07 -5.00 21.85
C GLN A 40 -2.55 -4.35 23.16
N TYR A 41 -1.96 -3.21 23.55
CA TYR A 41 -2.44 -2.40 24.69
C TYR A 41 -3.89 -1.93 24.53
N TYR A 42 -4.32 -1.53 23.32
CA TYR A 42 -5.71 -1.13 23.08
C TYR A 42 -6.68 -2.32 23.02
N ALA A 43 -6.24 -3.47 22.51
CA ALA A 43 -7.02 -4.71 22.53
C ALA A 43 -7.32 -5.16 23.97
N ASP A 44 -6.32 -5.16 24.85
CA ASP A 44 -6.46 -5.45 26.29
C ASP A 44 -7.45 -4.49 26.98
N LEU A 45 -7.49 -3.23 26.52
CA LEU A 45 -8.37 -2.18 27.04
C LEU A 45 -9.83 -2.37 26.59
N GLU A 46 -10.07 -2.72 25.33
CA GLU A 46 -11.41 -3.07 24.85
C GLU A 46 -11.92 -4.37 25.49
N GLN A 47 -11.04 -5.33 25.76
CA GLN A 47 -11.38 -6.57 26.46
C GLN A 47 -11.82 -6.30 27.92
N LYS A 48 -11.10 -5.44 28.65
CA LYS A 48 -11.48 -5.00 30.01
C LYS A 48 -12.79 -4.20 30.05
N GLU A 49 -13.05 -3.36 29.06
CA GLU A 49 -14.32 -2.63 28.97
C GLU A 49 -15.49 -3.55 28.62
N ALA A 50 -15.28 -4.58 27.81
CA ALA A 50 -16.28 -5.60 27.51
C ALA A 50 -16.59 -6.54 28.70
N GLU A 51 -15.66 -6.68 29.65
CA GLU A 51 -15.89 -7.36 30.92
C GLU A 51 -16.66 -6.47 31.90
N ALA A 52 -16.26 -5.20 32.06
CA ALA A 52 -16.96 -4.23 32.92
C ALA A 52 -18.41 -3.94 32.47
N ALA A 53 -18.67 -3.90 31.16
CA ALA A 53 -20.01 -3.64 30.61
C ALA A 53 -21.02 -4.79 30.84
N LYS A 54 -20.60 -5.94 31.40
CA LYS A 54 -21.50 -7.03 31.81
C LYS A 54 -22.02 -6.90 33.24
N GLU A 55 -21.51 -5.96 34.04
CA GLU A 55 -21.86 -5.83 35.46
C GLU A 55 -22.52 -4.48 35.78
N GLY A 56 -23.84 -4.44 35.66
CA GLY A 56 -24.72 -3.42 36.24
C GLY A 56 -26.06 -3.26 35.49
N PRO A 57 -27.09 -2.64 36.10
CA PRO A 57 -27.34 -2.47 37.54
C PRO A 57 -28.80 -2.84 37.90
N ASP A 58 -29.06 -4.07 38.38
CA ASP A 58 -30.43 -4.60 38.56
C ASP A 58 -30.64 -5.33 39.92
N ARG A 59 -29.93 -4.88 40.97
CA ARG A 59 -29.89 -5.58 42.28
C ARG A 59 -29.88 -4.67 43.54
N GLU A 60 -30.72 -3.63 43.56
CA GLU A 60 -30.96 -2.83 44.77
C GLU A 60 -32.36 -3.01 45.40
N ALA A 61 -33.21 -3.91 44.88
CA ALA A 61 -34.54 -4.16 45.42
C ALA A 61 -34.84 -5.67 45.56
N GLN A 62 -34.30 -6.30 46.62
CA GLN A 62 -34.84 -7.46 47.36
C GLN A 62 -33.73 -8.09 48.21
N ILE A 63 -33.61 -7.64 49.46
CA ILE A 63 -32.89 -8.34 50.52
C ILE A 63 -33.81 -8.33 51.75
N GLU A 64 -34.44 -9.47 52.06
CA GLU A 64 -34.51 -9.99 53.43
C GLU A 64 -34.98 -11.46 53.44
N GLU A 65 -34.46 -12.19 54.43
CA GLU A 65 -34.83 -13.55 54.89
C GLU A 65 -34.62 -14.79 53.98
N GLN A 66 -33.33 -15.18 53.88
CA GLN A 66 -32.79 -16.55 54.14
C GLN A 66 -33.15 -17.76 53.24
N PRO A 67 -32.29 -18.80 53.17
CA PRO A 67 -30.82 -18.76 53.16
C PRO A 67 -30.26 -19.71 52.08
N HIS A 68 -29.92 -19.21 50.89
CA HIS A 68 -29.34 -20.08 49.87
C HIS A 68 -27.82 -20.30 50.04
N GLU A 69 -27.47 -21.58 50.16
CA GLU A 69 -26.10 -22.09 50.21
C GLU A 69 -25.23 -21.49 49.11
N VAL A 70 -24.06 -21.00 49.54
CA VAL A 70 -22.97 -20.55 48.69
C VAL A 70 -22.52 -21.70 47.78
N GLN A 71 -22.91 -21.66 46.50
CA GLN A 71 -22.12 -22.33 45.48
C GLN A 71 -20.83 -21.54 45.27
N GLU A 72 -19.77 -22.02 45.91
CA GLU A 72 -18.40 -21.56 45.65
C GLU A 72 -18.08 -21.67 44.15
N LYS A 73 -18.18 -20.55 43.41
CA LYS A 73 -17.21 -20.33 42.34
C LYS A 73 -15.84 -20.48 43.00
N LYS A 74 -15.08 -21.52 42.62
CA LYS A 74 -13.68 -21.66 43.04
C LYS A 74 -13.03 -20.28 42.86
N PRO A 75 -12.45 -19.68 43.91
CA PRO A 75 -11.78 -18.40 43.72
C PRO A 75 -10.71 -18.62 42.67
N ILE A 76 -10.84 -17.92 41.54
CA ILE A 76 -9.67 -17.57 40.76
C ILE A 76 -8.80 -16.85 41.79
N LYS A 77 -7.70 -17.48 42.20
CA LYS A 77 -6.70 -16.79 42.99
C LYS A 77 -6.18 -15.69 42.09
N GLU A 78 -6.71 -14.49 42.27
CA GLU A 78 -5.94 -13.30 41.98
C GLU A 78 -4.55 -13.54 42.57
N LYS A 79 -3.53 -13.50 41.70
CA LYS A 79 -2.16 -13.44 42.20
C LYS A 79 -2.14 -12.21 43.08
N LYS A 80 -2.01 -12.39 44.40
CA LYS A 80 -1.77 -11.30 45.35
C LYS A 80 -0.62 -10.46 44.81
N THR A 81 -0.93 -9.34 44.18
CA THR A 81 0.04 -8.33 43.81
C THR A 81 0.44 -7.65 45.10
N LEU A 82 1.50 -8.17 45.71
CA LEU A 82 2.07 -7.70 46.97
C LEU A 82 2.14 -6.17 46.94
N SER A 83 1.60 -5.54 47.98
CA SER A 83 1.63 -4.08 48.13
C SER A 83 3.08 -3.57 48.10
N PRO A 84 3.34 -2.28 47.77
CA PRO A 84 4.70 -1.74 47.75
C PRO A 84 5.48 -1.91 49.07
N LYS A 85 4.78 -2.08 50.21
CA LYS A 85 5.37 -2.48 51.50
C LYS A 85 5.78 -3.95 51.52
N GLU A 86 4.87 -4.87 51.20
CA GLU A 86 5.17 -6.31 51.11
C GLU A 86 6.24 -6.63 50.04
N LEU A 87 6.33 -5.83 48.97
CA LEU A 87 7.35 -5.93 47.93
C LEU A 87 8.72 -5.42 48.41
N ARG A 88 8.74 -4.40 49.27
CA ARG A 88 9.96 -3.89 49.94
C ARG A 88 10.44 -4.83 51.05
N GLU A 89 9.53 -5.37 51.84
CA GLU A 89 9.82 -6.46 52.80
C GLU A 89 10.35 -7.68 52.07
N ARG A 90 9.68 -8.14 50.99
CA ARG A 90 10.16 -9.23 50.14
C ARG A 90 11.55 -8.97 49.58
N ASN A 91 11.88 -7.75 49.13
CA ASN A 91 13.22 -7.46 48.62
C ASN A 91 14.30 -7.48 49.73
N ILE A 92 13.94 -7.13 50.97
CA ILE A 92 14.81 -7.32 52.15
C ILE A 92 14.94 -8.83 52.47
N THR A 93 13.84 -9.59 52.42
CA THR A 93 13.86 -11.07 52.55
C THR A 93 14.66 -11.73 51.43
N TRP A 94 14.68 -11.19 50.21
CA TRP A 94 15.48 -11.70 49.10
C TRP A 94 16.95 -11.34 49.21
N SER A 95 17.29 -10.14 49.69
CA SER A 95 18.69 -9.81 50.03
C SER A 95 19.23 -10.73 51.12
N LEU A 96 18.41 -11.02 52.14
CA LEU A 96 18.75 -11.95 53.23
C LEU A 96 18.82 -13.40 52.72
N ASN A 97 17.81 -13.87 51.97
CA ASN A 97 17.78 -15.21 51.40
C ASN A 97 18.90 -15.43 50.37
N LEU A 98 19.32 -14.42 49.61
CA LEU A 98 20.46 -14.55 48.69
C LEU A 98 21.76 -14.71 49.47
N GLY A 99 21.93 -13.98 50.59
CA GLY A 99 23.02 -14.20 51.54
C GLY A 99 22.99 -15.60 52.17
N VAL A 100 21.82 -16.10 52.53
CA VAL A 100 21.63 -17.46 53.09
C VAL A 100 21.80 -18.55 52.04
N VAL A 101 21.44 -18.32 50.77
CA VAL A 101 21.64 -19.27 49.65
C VAL A 101 23.11 -19.38 49.29
N LEU A 102 23.85 -18.26 49.24
CA LEU A 102 25.31 -18.27 49.04
C LEU A 102 26.03 -19.03 50.18
N LEU A 103 25.44 -19.09 51.37
CA LEU A 103 25.95 -19.82 52.54
C LEU A 103 25.52 -21.30 52.54
N LEU A 104 24.27 -21.60 52.16
CA LEU A 104 23.73 -22.97 52.02
C LEU A 104 24.35 -23.76 50.87
N ILE A 105 24.72 -23.11 49.77
CA ILE A 105 25.48 -23.75 48.67
C ILE A 105 26.84 -24.25 49.19
N GLY A 106 27.46 -23.54 50.14
CA GLY A 106 28.65 -24.03 50.86
C GLY A 106 28.39 -25.25 51.75
N GLY A 107 27.17 -25.43 52.25
CA GLY A 107 26.79 -26.58 53.08
C GLY A 107 26.31 -27.82 52.30
N LEU A 108 25.62 -27.63 51.16
CA LEU A 108 25.04 -28.73 50.38
C LEU A 108 26.11 -29.66 49.78
N VAL A 109 27.24 -29.07 49.37
CA VAL A 109 28.42 -29.79 48.84
C VAL A 109 29.01 -30.79 49.86
N LEU A 110 28.75 -30.59 51.16
CA LEU A 110 29.24 -31.45 52.23
C LEU A 110 28.45 -32.78 52.36
N ALA A 111 27.19 -32.82 51.88
CA ALA A 111 26.24 -33.89 52.22
C ALA A 111 26.05 -34.97 51.13
N THR A 112 26.38 -34.69 49.87
CA THR A 112 26.12 -35.60 48.73
C THR A 112 27.14 -36.73 48.56
N SER A 113 27.96 -37.01 49.58
CA SER A 113 29.16 -37.85 49.48
C SER A 113 29.01 -39.31 49.96
N THR A 114 27.83 -39.73 50.45
CA THR A 114 27.69 -40.99 51.24
C THR A 114 26.53 -41.94 50.86
N TRP A 115 25.86 -41.77 49.71
CA TRP A 115 24.61 -42.50 49.36
C TRP A 115 24.75 -44.00 49.05
N GLU A 116 25.86 -44.42 48.42
CA GLU A 116 26.02 -45.79 47.89
C GLU A 116 25.98 -46.90 48.96
N THR A 117 26.45 -46.61 50.17
CA THR A 117 26.80 -47.59 51.22
C THR A 117 25.61 -48.21 51.98
N LEU A 118 24.37 -47.86 51.65
CA LEU A 118 23.16 -48.31 52.35
C LEU A 118 22.58 -49.62 51.76
N ALA A 119 22.14 -50.54 52.63
CA ALA A 119 21.52 -51.82 52.24
C ALA A 119 20.10 -51.64 51.65
N ASN A 120 19.63 -52.53 50.77
CA ASN A 120 18.38 -52.34 50.02
C ASN A 120 17.11 -52.18 50.87
N TRP A 121 16.93 -53.00 51.93
CA TRP A 121 15.81 -52.81 52.86
C TRP A 121 15.91 -51.47 53.61
N MET A 122 17.13 -50.96 53.83
CA MET A 122 17.39 -49.67 54.47
C MET A 122 17.27 -48.50 53.47
N LYS A 123 17.53 -48.70 52.17
CA LYS A 123 17.19 -47.75 51.09
C LYS A 123 15.67 -47.61 50.97
N SER A 124 14.94 -48.73 50.87
CA SER A 124 13.46 -48.75 50.91
C SER A 124 12.92 -48.20 52.24
N GLY A 125 13.58 -48.51 53.35
CA GLY A 125 13.26 -48.03 54.69
C GLY A 125 13.47 -46.52 54.84
N MET A 126 14.53 -45.95 54.26
CA MET A 126 14.76 -44.50 54.22
C MET A 126 13.72 -43.79 53.35
N ILE A 127 13.31 -44.38 52.22
CA ILE A 127 12.24 -43.85 51.37
C ILE A 127 10.89 -43.87 52.13
N ALA A 128 10.59 -44.94 52.85
CA ALA A 128 9.42 -45.01 53.74
C ALA A 128 9.54 -44.07 54.95
N LEU A 129 10.74 -43.88 55.50
CA LEU A 129 11.02 -42.95 56.59
C LEU A 129 10.76 -41.50 56.16
N VAL A 130 11.03 -41.14 54.90
CA VAL A 130 10.67 -39.81 54.35
C VAL A 130 9.15 -39.61 54.36
N SER A 131 8.36 -40.63 54.00
CA SER A 131 6.89 -40.58 54.13
C SER A 131 6.45 -40.40 55.59
N LEU A 132 7.00 -41.20 56.51
CA LEU A 132 6.72 -41.12 57.95
C LEU A 132 7.17 -39.80 58.58
N LEU A 133 8.31 -39.25 58.15
CA LEU A 133 8.86 -37.98 58.59
C LEU A 133 7.96 -36.83 58.14
N PHE A 134 7.46 -36.84 56.90
CA PHE A 134 6.48 -35.85 56.47
C PHE A 134 5.15 -36.02 57.20
N PHE A 135 4.62 -37.23 57.41
CA PHE A 135 3.44 -37.41 58.25
C PHE A 135 3.68 -36.97 59.72
N GLY A 136 4.86 -37.18 60.27
CA GLY A 136 5.26 -36.73 61.61
C GLY A 136 5.36 -35.20 61.71
N LEU A 137 6.03 -34.56 60.75
CA LEU A 137 6.08 -33.10 60.63
C LEU A 137 4.69 -32.50 60.39
N ALA A 138 3.80 -33.20 59.68
CA ALA A 138 2.41 -32.80 59.51
C ALA A 138 1.68 -32.76 60.86
N VAL A 139 1.73 -33.85 61.63
CA VAL A 139 1.12 -33.94 62.97
C VAL A 139 1.74 -32.93 63.94
N PHE A 140 3.06 -32.74 63.94
CA PHE A 140 3.76 -31.77 64.78
C PHE A 140 3.36 -30.33 64.43
N THR A 141 3.37 -29.98 63.15
CA THR A 141 3.03 -28.63 62.66
C THR A 141 1.56 -28.30 62.89
N GLU A 142 0.67 -29.31 62.82
CA GLU A 142 -0.75 -29.20 63.13
C GLU A 142 -1.00 -29.03 64.64
N ARG A 143 -0.45 -29.94 65.48
CA ARG A 143 -0.77 -30.00 66.91
C ARG A 143 0.02 -29.01 67.78
N MET A 144 1.28 -28.73 67.45
CA MET A 144 2.14 -27.85 68.25
C MET A 144 2.26 -26.44 67.66
N LEU A 145 2.58 -26.31 66.36
CA LEU A 145 2.77 -25.00 65.73
C LEU A 145 1.45 -24.34 65.27
N LYS A 146 0.36 -25.11 65.15
CA LYS A 146 -0.96 -24.66 64.65
C LYS A 146 -0.93 -24.02 63.26
N ILE A 147 0.00 -24.45 62.38
CA ILE A 147 0.14 -23.93 61.01
C ILE A 147 -0.48 -24.92 60.01
N GLU A 148 -1.81 -24.88 59.90
CA GLU A 148 -2.62 -25.85 59.13
C GLU A 148 -2.17 -26.03 57.67
N LYS A 149 -1.83 -24.93 56.98
CA LYS A 149 -1.42 -24.95 55.56
C LYS A 149 -0.10 -25.73 55.34
N THR A 150 0.84 -25.60 56.27
CA THR A 150 2.12 -26.30 56.23
C THR A 150 1.94 -27.77 56.61
N ALA A 151 1.08 -28.06 57.60
CA ALA A 151 0.73 -29.42 57.97
C ALA A 151 0.03 -30.17 56.81
N PHE A 152 -0.92 -29.55 56.11
CA PHE A 152 -1.59 -30.14 54.95
C PHE A 152 -0.60 -30.49 53.82
N ALA A 153 0.35 -29.59 53.53
CA ALA A 153 1.40 -29.86 52.54
C ALA A 153 2.23 -31.11 52.91
N PHE A 154 2.58 -31.27 54.19
CA PHE A 154 3.27 -32.44 54.69
C PHE A 154 2.42 -33.74 54.66
N TYR A 155 1.10 -33.68 54.92
CA TYR A 155 0.21 -34.84 54.74
C TYR A 155 0.13 -35.30 53.27
N VAL A 156 0.04 -34.36 52.32
CA VAL A 156 0.03 -34.68 50.88
C VAL A 156 1.37 -35.28 50.45
N LEU A 157 2.48 -34.71 50.91
CA LEU A 157 3.81 -35.20 50.58
C LEU A 157 4.05 -36.61 51.16
N GLY A 158 3.67 -36.86 52.42
CA GLY A 158 3.71 -38.20 53.01
C GLY A 158 2.89 -39.22 52.20
N ALA A 159 1.67 -38.86 51.78
CA ALA A 159 0.76 -39.74 51.06
C ALA A 159 1.18 -40.07 49.62
N LEU A 160 1.90 -39.18 48.94
CA LEU A 160 2.48 -39.41 47.62
C LEU A 160 3.68 -40.36 47.65
N PHE A 161 4.39 -40.45 48.78
CA PHE A 161 5.47 -41.43 48.95
C PHE A 161 4.98 -42.85 49.29
N LEU A 162 3.69 -43.06 49.63
CA LEU A 162 3.16 -44.39 49.95
C LEU A 162 3.17 -45.37 48.75
N PRO A 163 2.69 -45.00 47.53
CA PRO A 163 2.86 -45.86 46.36
C PRO A 163 4.34 -46.10 46.03
N ILE A 164 5.20 -45.09 46.18
CA ILE A 164 6.65 -45.21 45.94
C ILE A 164 7.27 -46.23 46.89
N ALA A 165 6.85 -46.27 48.16
CA ALA A 165 7.32 -47.26 49.13
C ALA A 165 6.84 -48.68 48.82
N ILE A 166 5.60 -48.88 48.35
CA ILE A 166 5.12 -50.21 47.92
C ILE A 166 5.82 -50.66 46.62
N LEU A 167 6.05 -49.74 45.68
CA LEU A 167 6.82 -50.02 44.47
C LEU A 167 8.28 -50.32 44.80
N SER A 168 8.91 -49.66 45.78
CA SER A 168 10.28 -50.00 46.20
C SER A 168 10.37 -51.38 46.87
N VAL A 169 9.32 -51.83 47.56
CA VAL A 169 9.22 -53.22 48.07
C VAL A 169 9.24 -54.23 46.92
N GLY A 170 8.50 -53.98 45.83
CA GLY A 170 8.52 -54.83 44.63
C GLY A 170 9.80 -54.70 43.78
N PHE A 171 10.46 -53.55 43.80
CA PHE A 171 11.70 -53.26 43.07
C PHE A 171 12.93 -53.90 43.71
N PHE A 172 13.01 -53.85 45.04
CA PHE A 172 14.07 -54.51 45.82
C PHE A 172 13.72 -55.95 46.20
N GLU A 173 12.70 -56.54 45.56
CA GLU A 173 12.24 -57.94 45.71
C GLU A 173 11.97 -58.39 47.17
N LEU A 174 11.58 -57.47 48.06
CA LEU A 174 11.50 -57.71 49.50
C LEU A 174 10.38 -58.70 49.91
N LEU A 175 9.46 -59.02 49.00
CA LEU A 175 8.41 -60.04 49.17
C LEU A 175 8.63 -61.29 48.29
N GLY A 176 9.83 -61.43 47.73
CA GLY A 176 10.25 -62.57 46.91
C GLY A 176 9.87 -62.46 45.42
N PRO A 177 10.44 -63.32 44.56
CA PRO A 177 10.39 -63.15 43.09
C PRO A 177 9.00 -63.26 42.46
N TYR A 178 8.01 -63.88 43.13
CA TYR A 178 6.65 -63.98 42.61
C TYR A 178 5.90 -62.64 42.66
N PHE A 179 6.20 -61.80 43.64
CA PHE A 179 5.64 -60.47 43.84
C PHE A 179 6.65 -59.34 43.54
N SER A 180 7.59 -59.58 42.62
CA SER A 180 8.42 -58.54 42.01
C SER A 180 7.76 -57.96 40.74
N PHE A 181 8.38 -56.94 40.14
CA PHE A 181 7.95 -56.41 38.83
C PHE A 181 8.05 -57.44 37.68
N THR A 182 8.94 -58.43 37.82
CA THR A 182 9.22 -59.46 36.81
C THR A 182 8.50 -60.78 37.09
N GLY A 183 7.93 -60.97 38.28
CA GLY A 183 7.24 -62.18 38.71
C GLY A 183 5.90 -62.44 38.02
N GLY A 184 5.50 -63.72 37.94
CA GLY A 184 4.18 -64.11 37.41
C GLY A 184 3.00 -63.54 38.21
N GLY A 185 3.19 -63.26 39.50
CA GLY A 185 2.21 -62.62 40.36
C GLY A 185 2.12 -61.10 40.24
N ARG A 186 2.87 -60.45 39.34
CA ARG A 186 3.01 -58.97 39.26
C ARG A 186 1.69 -58.19 39.24
N TYR A 187 0.68 -58.67 38.51
CA TYR A 187 -0.62 -58.00 38.43
C TYR A 187 -1.44 -58.20 39.71
N LEU A 188 -1.35 -59.39 40.33
CA LEU A 188 -1.94 -59.64 41.65
C LEU A 188 -1.23 -58.84 42.76
N PHE A 189 0.07 -58.62 42.66
CA PHE A 189 0.81 -57.72 43.56
C PHE A 189 0.37 -56.26 43.40
N GLY A 190 0.23 -55.78 42.16
CA GLY A 190 -0.31 -54.44 41.87
C GLY A 190 -1.73 -54.25 42.40
N ALA A 191 -2.59 -55.26 42.25
CA ALA A 191 -3.93 -55.29 42.82
C ALA A 191 -3.90 -55.26 44.37
N ALA A 192 -3.07 -56.10 45.00
CA ALA A 192 -2.93 -56.15 46.45
C ALA A 192 -2.38 -54.83 47.05
N GLY A 193 -1.34 -54.26 46.44
CA GLY A 193 -0.79 -52.96 46.85
C GLY A 193 -1.81 -51.83 46.71
N SER A 194 -2.59 -51.83 45.63
CA SER A 194 -3.71 -50.89 45.44
C SER A 194 -4.80 -51.08 46.50
N ALA A 195 -5.16 -52.33 46.83
CA ALA A 195 -6.13 -52.65 47.87
C ALA A 195 -5.66 -52.27 49.29
N VAL A 196 -4.35 -52.25 49.56
CA VAL A 196 -3.79 -51.76 50.84
C VAL A 196 -3.78 -50.23 50.92
N ILE A 197 -3.49 -49.55 49.81
CA ILE A 197 -3.47 -48.07 49.77
C ILE A 197 -4.89 -47.47 49.81
N LEU A 198 -5.86 -48.11 49.14
CA LEU A 198 -7.21 -47.58 48.98
C LEU A 198 -7.91 -47.20 50.31
N PRO A 199 -7.92 -48.05 51.37
CA PRO A 199 -8.46 -47.67 52.68
C PRO A 199 -7.77 -46.46 53.32
N ILE A 200 -6.47 -46.28 53.11
CA ILE A 200 -5.72 -45.14 53.65
C ILE A 200 -6.16 -43.85 52.97
N TYR A 201 -6.34 -43.88 51.64
CA TYR A 201 -6.83 -42.72 50.88
C TYR A 201 -8.29 -42.41 51.17
N ILE A 202 -9.17 -43.41 51.34
CA ILE A 202 -10.55 -43.20 51.79
C ILE A 202 -10.57 -42.59 53.20
N ALA A 203 -9.81 -43.13 54.15
CA ALA A 203 -9.75 -42.61 55.51
C ALA A 203 -9.19 -41.17 55.58
N LEU A 204 -8.21 -40.82 54.73
CA LEU A 204 -7.69 -39.46 54.60
C LEU A 204 -8.69 -38.53 53.89
N ALA A 205 -9.45 -39.03 52.91
CA ALA A 205 -10.52 -38.28 52.24
C ALA A 205 -11.63 -37.88 53.22
N ASP A 206 -12.14 -38.83 54.00
CA ASP A 206 -13.19 -38.59 54.99
C ASP A 206 -12.68 -37.72 56.14
N LYS A 207 -11.56 -38.10 56.78
CA LYS A 207 -11.02 -37.39 57.96
C LYS A 207 -10.55 -35.96 57.67
N ARG A 208 -10.19 -35.65 56.42
CA ARG A 208 -9.74 -34.31 56.00
C ARG A 208 -10.72 -33.59 55.07
N SER A 209 -11.88 -34.21 54.75
CA SER A 209 -12.87 -33.70 53.79
C SER A 209 -12.23 -33.20 52.47
N SER A 210 -11.21 -33.91 52.00
CA SER A 210 -10.29 -33.42 50.96
C SER A 210 -10.58 -34.05 49.60
N ARG A 211 -10.95 -33.22 48.63
CA ARG A 211 -11.19 -33.63 47.23
C ARG A 211 -9.98 -34.36 46.62
N LEU A 212 -8.76 -33.99 47.02
CA LEU A 212 -7.53 -34.58 46.48
C LEU A 212 -7.40 -36.07 46.85
N PHE A 213 -7.78 -36.45 48.08
CA PHE A 213 -7.76 -37.85 48.52
C PHE A 213 -8.94 -38.67 47.96
N VAL A 214 -10.08 -38.03 47.64
CA VAL A 214 -11.17 -38.66 46.86
C VAL A 214 -10.66 -39.05 45.47
N TRP A 215 -9.96 -38.14 44.78
CA TRP A 215 -9.34 -38.41 43.48
C TRP A 215 -8.27 -39.50 43.53
N PHE A 216 -7.41 -39.51 44.55
CA PHE A 216 -6.47 -40.61 44.76
C PHE A 216 -7.20 -41.96 44.92
N SER A 217 -8.28 -42.00 45.70
CA SER A 217 -9.09 -43.22 45.88
C SER A 217 -9.67 -43.73 44.55
N TYR A 218 -10.20 -42.84 43.69
CA TYR A 218 -10.70 -43.22 42.37
C TYR A 218 -9.63 -43.74 41.42
N ILE A 219 -8.46 -43.10 41.39
CA ILE A 219 -7.33 -43.58 40.60
C ILE A 219 -6.92 -44.98 41.07
N THR A 220 -6.85 -45.22 42.39
CA THR A 220 -6.56 -46.55 42.94
C THR A 220 -7.63 -47.59 42.58
N VAL A 221 -8.90 -47.20 42.44
CA VAL A 221 -9.97 -48.11 41.95
C VAL A 221 -9.81 -48.46 40.46
N THR A 222 -9.48 -47.50 39.58
CA THR A 222 -9.16 -47.80 38.16
C THR A 222 -7.94 -48.71 38.06
N VAL A 223 -6.88 -48.43 38.82
CA VAL A 223 -5.64 -49.22 38.82
C VAL A 223 -5.89 -50.64 39.33
N LEU A 224 -6.71 -50.80 40.38
CA LEU A 224 -7.15 -52.11 40.86
C LEU A 224 -7.95 -52.88 39.80
N ALA A 225 -8.92 -52.24 39.14
CA ALA A 225 -9.70 -52.87 38.07
C ALA A 225 -8.82 -53.27 36.86
N GLY A 226 -7.88 -52.41 36.46
CA GLY A 226 -6.92 -52.70 35.40
C GLY A 226 -6.00 -53.87 35.73
N PHE A 227 -5.47 -53.94 36.97
CA PHE A 227 -4.66 -55.07 37.41
C PHE A 227 -5.46 -56.38 37.54
N LEU A 228 -6.73 -56.32 37.93
CA LEU A 228 -7.61 -57.50 37.94
C LEU A 228 -7.92 -57.99 36.52
N LEU A 229 -8.22 -57.09 35.58
CA LEU A 229 -8.43 -57.45 34.16
C LEU A 229 -7.15 -58.02 33.52
N ALA A 230 -5.98 -57.45 33.84
CA ALA A 230 -4.69 -57.95 33.37
C ALA A 230 -4.33 -59.33 33.97
N ALA A 231 -4.86 -59.69 35.13
CA ALA A 231 -4.64 -61.01 35.74
C ALA A 231 -5.41 -62.16 35.04
N PHE A 232 -6.37 -61.85 34.15
CA PHE A 232 -7.06 -62.85 33.32
C PHE A 232 -6.37 -63.16 31.98
N ASP A 233 -5.25 -62.50 31.67
CA ASP A 233 -4.44 -62.71 30.45
C ASP A 233 -5.25 -62.66 29.13
N LEU A 234 -6.19 -61.72 29.06
CA LEU A 234 -7.04 -61.51 27.89
C LEU A 234 -6.26 -60.89 26.72
N PRO A 235 -6.60 -61.22 25.45
CA PRO A 235 -6.13 -60.46 24.28
C PRO A 235 -6.45 -58.97 24.42
N VAL A 236 -5.63 -58.10 23.82
CA VAL A 236 -5.69 -56.64 24.00
C VAL A 236 -7.11 -56.08 23.72
N ASP A 237 -7.75 -56.51 22.64
CA ASP A 237 -9.13 -56.08 22.30
C ASP A 237 -10.17 -56.57 23.33
N GLY A 238 -9.94 -57.73 23.97
CA GLY A 238 -10.75 -58.27 25.05
C GLY A 238 -10.52 -57.56 26.39
N PHE A 239 -9.29 -57.13 26.66
CA PHE A 239 -8.97 -56.26 27.80
C PHE A 239 -9.69 -54.91 27.66
N TYR A 240 -9.65 -54.27 26.49
CA TYR A 240 -10.38 -53.01 26.28
C TYR A 240 -11.90 -53.17 26.26
N LEU A 241 -12.44 -54.28 25.75
CA LEU A 241 -13.85 -54.62 25.95
C LEU A 241 -14.21 -54.69 27.44
N GLY A 242 -13.38 -55.35 28.26
CA GLY A 242 -13.51 -55.39 29.71
C GLY A 242 -13.47 -54.01 30.37
N ILE A 243 -12.57 -53.12 29.91
CA ILE A 243 -12.49 -51.72 30.36
C ILE A 243 -13.73 -50.91 29.94
N MET A 244 -14.29 -51.13 28.74
CA MET A 244 -15.53 -50.45 28.33
C MET A 244 -16.75 -50.95 29.10
N LEU A 245 -16.84 -52.25 29.39
CA LEU A 245 -17.84 -52.81 30.31
C LEU A 245 -17.67 -52.26 31.75
N PHE A 246 -16.43 -52.05 32.22
CA PHE A 246 -16.18 -51.39 33.49
C PHE A 246 -16.64 -49.92 33.50
N ASN A 247 -16.40 -49.16 32.42
CA ASN A 247 -16.94 -47.81 32.28
C ASN A 247 -18.48 -47.78 32.23
N ALA A 248 -19.11 -48.75 31.56
CA ALA A 248 -20.56 -48.94 31.58
C ALA A 248 -21.08 -49.24 33.00
N LEU A 249 -20.37 -50.08 33.76
CA LEU A 249 -20.68 -50.39 35.16
C LEU A 249 -20.57 -49.15 36.05
N LEU A 250 -19.52 -48.33 35.90
CA LEU A 250 -19.38 -47.06 36.64
C LEU A 250 -20.56 -46.11 36.38
N LEU A 251 -21.04 -46.03 35.13
CA LEU A 251 -22.22 -45.26 34.76
C LEU A 251 -23.50 -45.76 35.45
N LEU A 252 -23.71 -47.07 35.46
CA LEU A 252 -24.85 -47.70 36.17
C LEU A 252 -24.77 -47.48 37.69
N ILE A 253 -23.56 -47.55 38.27
CA ILE A 253 -23.32 -47.26 39.69
C ILE A 253 -23.66 -45.80 40.02
N TYR A 254 -23.27 -44.84 39.18
CA TYR A 254 -23.64 -43.43 39.38
C TYR A 254 -25.16 -43.25 39.38
N ILE A 255 -25.85 -43.76 38.35
CA ILE A 255 -27.32 -43.65 38.22
C ILE A 255 -28.03 -44.23 39.45
N ARG A 256 -27.49 -45.29 40.07
CA ARG A 256 -28.09 -45.97 41.23
C ARG A 256 -27.71 -45.38 42.60
N LEU A 257 -26.56 -44.72 42.74
CA LEU A 257 -26.04 -44.25 44.04
C LEU A 257 -25.99 -42.72 44.21
N LYS A 258 -26.23 -41.93 43.15
CA LYS A 258 -26.16 -40.46 43.17
C LYS A 258 -26.94 -39.79 44.32
N ASP A 259 -28.06 -40.36 44.73
CA ASP A 259 -28.98 -39.76 45.72
C ASP A 259 -28.70 -40.20 47.18
N ASN A 260 -27.67 -41.03 47.42
CA ASN A 260 -27.35 -41.56 48.75
C ASN A 260 -26.45 -40.60 49.56
N GLN A 261 -26.94 -40.15 50.74
CA GLN A 261 -26.24 -39.18 51.58
C GLN A 261 -24.89 -39.66 52.13
N ARG A 262 -24.72 -40.96 52.46
CA ARG A 262 -23.45 -41.49 52.98
C ARG A 262 -22.29 -41.37 51.97
N THR A 263 -22.60 -41.33 50.69
CA THR A 263 -21.61 -41.26 49.59
C THR A 263 -21.48 -39.87 48.97
N ARG A 264 -22.10 -38.83 49.55
CA ARG A 264 -22.16 -37.46 48.98
C ARG A 264 -20.78 -36.84 48.70
N LEU A 265 -19.77 -37.11 49.54
CA LEU A 265 -18.38 -36.65 49.35
C LEU A 265 -17.76 -37.18 48.06
N PHE A 266 -18.03 -38.46 47.76
CA PHE A 266 -17.55 -39.15 46.57
C PHE A 266 -18.38 -38.77 45.34
N MET A 267 -19.71 -38.92 45.40
CA MET A 267 -20.62 -38.71 44.26
C MET A 267 -20.48 -37.32 43.61
N LYS A 268 -20.12 -36.28 44.39
CA LYS A 268 -19.88 -34.92 43.88
C LYS A 268 -18.76 -34.81 42.83
N GLU A 269 -17.73 -35.66 42.93
CA GLU A 269 -16.58 -35.67 41.99
C GLU A 269 -16.64 -36.89 41.04
N PHE A 270 -17.58 -37.83 41.24
CA PHE A 270 -17.65 -39.11 40.51
C PHE A 270 -17.96 -38.95 39.02
N VAL A 271 -18.82 -37.99 38.64
CA VAL A 271 -19.13 -37.71 37.23
C VAL A 271 -17.89 -37.30 36.45
N LEU A 272 -17.10 -36.37 37.01
CA LEU A 272 -15.85 -35.89 36.41
C LEU A 272 -14.80 -37.01 36.33
N TYR A 273 -14.75 -37.90 37.31
CA TYR A 273 -13.93 -39.12 37.25
C TYR A 273 -14.38 -40.06 36.12
N ILE A 274 -15.67 -40.36 35.95
CA ILE A 274 -16.17 -41.22 34.86
C ILE A 274 -15.83 -40.59 33.49
N GLN A 275 -15.98 -39.28 33.34
CA GLN A 275 -15.56 -38.55 32.13
C GLN A 275 -14.07 -38.77 31.83
N CYS A 276 -13.20 -38.53 32.81
CA CYS A 276 -11.75 -38.74 32.64
C CYS A 276 -11.40 -40.20 32.35
N ASN A 277 -12.05 -41.15 33.04
CA ASN A 277 -11.79 -42.59 32.88
C ASN A 277 -12.23 -43.11 31.51
N LEU A 278 -13.42 -42.71 31.03
CA LEU A 278 -13.92 -43.09 29.70
C LEU A 278 -13.06 -42.49 28.58
N VAL A 279 -12.66 -41.22 28.70
CA VAL A 279 -11.78 -40.56 27.72
C VAL A 279 -10.41 -41.23 27.67
N LEU A 280 -9.77 -41.47 28.82
CA LEU A 280 -8.48 -42.16 28.88
C LEU A 280 -8.57 -43.59 28.33
N SER A 281 -9.61 -44.33 28.70
CA SER A 281 -9.88 -45.69 28.20
C SER A 281 -10.07 -45.70 26.68
N THR A 282 -10.78 -44.72 26.13
CA THR A 282 -11.01 -44.57 24.69
C THR A 282 -9.71 -44.31 23.97
N LEU A 283 -8.90 -43.35 24.43
CA LEU A 283 -7.62 -43.00 23.81
C LEU A 283 -6.65 -44.19 23.79
N LEU A 284 -6.57 -44.95 24.88
CA LEU A 284 -5.72 -46.14 24.95
C LEU A 284 -6.22 -47.26 24.01
N MET A 285 -7.54 -47.50 23.95
CA MET A 285 -8.13 -48.47 23.02
C MET A 285 -7.86 -48.12 21.55
N LEU A 286 -7.92 -46.84 21.17
CA LEU A 286 -7.65 -46.38 19.79
C LEU A 286 -6.18 -46.54 19.37
N ILE A 287 -5.26 -46.65 20.32
CA ILE A 287 -3.81 -46.80 20.08
C ILE A 287 -3.38 -48.27 20.08
N PHE A 288 -4.00 -49.10 20.93
CA PHE A 288 -3.58 -50.47 21.20
C PHE A 288 -4.69 -51.47 20.85
N TYR A 289 -4.86 -51.79 19.57
CA TYR A 289 -5.79 -52.82 19.08
C TYR A 289 -5.07 -53.84 18.19
N ASN A 290 -5.60 -55.06 18.09
CA ASN A 290 -5.00 -56.15 17.30
C ASN A 290 -5.91 -56.68 16.18
N HIS A 291 -7.24 -56.62 16.33
CA HIS A 291 -8.19 -57.18 15.36
C HIS A 291 -9.26 -56.16 14.93
N GLU A 292 -9.24 -55.75 13.66
CA GLU A 292 -10.03 -54.62 13.10
C GLU A 292 -11.55 -54.74 13.33
N VAL A 293 -12.15 -55.91 13.10
CA VAL A 293 -13.60 -56.13 13.32
C VAL A 293 -14.00 -56.04 14.80
N LEU A 294 -13.25 -56.68 15.72
CA LEU A 294 -13.52 -56.60 17.17
C LEU A 294 -13.27 -55.18 17.70
N TYR A 295 -12.25 -54.51 17.18
CA TYR A 295 -11.97 -53.10 17.43
C TYR A 295 -13.11 -52.19 16.96
N GLY A 296 -13.64 -52.39 15.75
CA GLY A 296 -14.81 -51.67 15.23
C GLY A 296 -16.04 -51.85 16.13
N PHE A 297 -16.28 -53.05 16.65
CA PHE A 297 -17.34 -53.31 17.64
C PHE A 297 -17.09 -52.58 18.97
N ASN A 298 -15.85 -52.61 19.50
CA ASN A 298 -15.47 -51.88 20.71
C ASN A 298 -15.63 -50.35 20.55
N VAL A 299 -15.31 -49.81 19.36
CA VAL A 299 -15.53 -48.40 19.00
C VAL A 299 -17.02 -48.06 18.96
N LEU A 300 -17.87 -48.93 18.39
CA LEU A 300 -19.33 -48.74 18.40
C LEU A 300 -19.93 -48.79 19.82
N LEU A 301 -19.49 -49.73 20.66
CA LEU A 301 -19.87 -49.79 22.08
C LEU A 301 -19.47 -48.48 22.79
N THR A 302 -18.25 -48.00 22.53
CA THR A 302 -17.74 -46.73 23.06
C THR A 302 -18.58 -45.53 22.58
N ALA A 303 -19.04 -45.52 21.33
CA ALA A 303 -19.97 -44.52 20.82
C ALA A 303 -21.28 -44.51 21.64
N VAL A 304 -21.87 -45.69 21.92
CA VAL A 304 -23.07 -45.81 22.76
C VAL A 304 -22.84 -45.29 24.19
N LEU A 305 -21.66 -45.54 24.77
CA LEU A 305 -21.30 -44.96 26.08
C LEU A 305 -21.21 -43.43 26.05
N TYR A 306 -20.62 -42.83 25.00
CA TYR A 306 -20.64 -41.38 24.82
C TYR A 306 -22.04 -40.81 24.57
N PHE A 307 -22.92 -41.54 23.89
CA PHE A 307 -24.31 -41.14 23.75
C PHE A 307 -25.04 -41.15 25.10
N ALA A 308 -24.84 -42.17 25.93
CA ALA A 308 -25.36 -42.23 27.30
C ALA A 308 -24.82 -41.09 28.18
N MET A 309 -23.56 -40.69 27.99
CA MET A 309 -22.94 -39.57 28.71
C MET A 309 -23.64 -38.23 28.50
N ILE A 310 -24.28 -37.99 27.35
CA ILE A 310 -25.08 -36.78 27.10
C ILE A 310 -26.18 -36.63 28.16
N TYR A 311 -26.83 -37.73 28.55
CA TYR A 311 -27.91 -37.75 29.54
C TYR A 311 -27.43 -37.78 30.99
N VAL A 312 -26.25 -38.35 31.25
CA VAL A 312 -25.65 -38.43 32.59
C VAL A 312 -25.02 -37.10 33.02
N THR A 313 -24.55 -36.31 32.05
CA THR A 313 -23.75 -35.09 32.32
C THR A 313 -24.42 -33.80 31.88
N GLU A 314 -25.54 -33.89 31.14
CA GLU A 314 -26.22 -32.77 30.43
C GLU A 314 -25.35 -32.00 29.41
N HIS A 315 -24.10 -32.43 29.23
CA HIS A 315 -23.13 -31.87 28.28
C HIS A 315 -23.37 -32.39 26.86
N LYS A 316 -23.77 -31.47 25.96
CA LYS A 316 -24.12 -31.78 24.57
C LYS A 316 -22.89 -32.03 23.69
N GLU A 317 -21.71 -31.68 24.18
CA GLU A 317 -20.41 -31.86 23.52
C GLU A 317 -20.14 -33.34 23.18
N TYR A 318 -20.61 -34.27 24.02
CA TYR A 318 -20.47 -35.71 23.77
C TYR A 318 -21.20 -36.21 22.51
N SER A 319 -22.16 -35.45 21.98
CA SER A 319 -22.79 -35.77 20.69
C SER A 319 -21.81 -35.76 19.51
N PHE A 320 -20.74 -34.96 19.59
CA PHE A 320 -19.67 -34.96 18.58
C PHE A 320 -18.81 -36.23 18.69
N VAL A 321 -18.38 -36.59 19.90
CA VAL A 321 -17.57 -37.80 20.14
C VAL A 321 -18.34 -39.07 19.78
N PHE A 322 -19.62 -39.15 20.16
CA PHE A 322 -20.53 -40.21 19.69
C PHE A 322 -20.59 -40.28 18.16
N SER A 323 -20.79 -39.14 17.48
CA SER A 323 -20.90 -39.12 16.02
C SER A 323 -19.60 -39.58 15.33
N ALA A 324 -18.44 -39.14 15.83
CA ALA A 324 -17.14 -39.53 15.30
C ALA A 324 -16.87 -41.03 15.49
N MET A 325 -17.11 -41.56 16.69
CA MET A 325 -16.93 -43.00 16.98
C MET A 325 -17.94 -43.85 16.20
N LEU A 326 -19.18 -43.39 16.01
CA LEU A 326 -20.17 -44.10 15.20
C LEU A 326 -19.74 -44.20 13.72
N VAL A 327 -19.26 -43.09 13.13
CA VAL A 327 -18.80 -43.08 11.73
C VAL A 327 -17.53 -43.91 11.57
N TYR A 328 -16.58 -43.80 12.49
CA TYR A 328 -15.33 -44.55 12.43
C TYR A 328 -15.53 -46.06 12.67
N GLY A 329 -16.38 -46.43 13.62
CA GLY A 329 -16.77 -47.83 13.85
C GLY A 329 -17.56 -48.41 12.67
N ALA A 330 -18.42 -47.62 12.03
CA ALA A 330 -19.11 -48.02 10.79
C ALA A 330 -18.11 -48.21 9.63
N TYR A 331 -17.17 -47.28 9.43
CA TYR A 331 -16.10 -47.40 8.43
C TYR A 331 -15.29 -48.69 8.61
N GLN A 332 -14.81 -48.97 9.83
CA GLN A 332 -14.06 -50.19 10.17
C GLN A 332 -14.86 -51.47 9.88
N LEU A 333 -16.18 -51.46 10.03
CA LEU A 333 -17.01 -52.62 9.67
C LEU A 333 -17.35 -52.70 8.18
N ILE A 334 -17.38 -51.58 7.44
CA ILE A 334 -17.71 -51.59 6.00
C ILE A 334 -16.51 -52.09 5.19
N GLU A 335 -15.31 -51.56 5.45
CA GLU A 335 -14.09 -51.91 4.70
C GLU A 335 -13.63 -53.36 4.95
N PHE A 336 -13.71 -53.81 6.21
CA PHE A 336 -13.17 -55.12 6.62
C PHE A 336 -14.24 -56.23 6.72
N THR A 337 -15.35 -56.09 5.98
CA THR A 337 -16.35 -57.16 5.80
C THR A 337 -16.78 -57.29 4.33
N THR A 338 -17.56 -58.33 4.02
CA THR A 338 -18.02 -58.69 2.65
C THR A 338 -19.04 -57.72 2.02
N VAL A 339 -18.97 -56.42 2.34
CA VAL A 339 -19.88 -55.37 1.86
C VAL A 339 -19.15 -54.37 0.94
N GLU A 340 -17.85 -54.59 0.72
CA GLU A 340 -16.93 -53.79 -0.12
C GLU A 340 -17.54 -53.38 -1.49
N ASP A 341 -18.11 -54.33 -2.25
CA ASP A 341 -18.74 -54.08 -3.57
C ASP A 341 -19.90 -53.04 -3.55
N ALA A 342 -20.47 -52.78 -2.37
CA ALA A 342 -21.57 -51.83 -2.15
C ALA A 342 -21.20 -50.68 -1.19
N SER A 343 -19.92 -50.53 -0.82
CA SER A 343 -19.40 -49.57 0.15
C SER A 343 -19.96 -48.15 -0.04
N ALA A 344 -19.88 -47.61 -1.27
CA ALA A 344 -20.37 -46.29 -1.64
C ALA A 344 -21.87 -46.06 -1.37
N ILE A 345 -22.71 -47.08 -1.55
CA ILE A 345 -24.14 -47.00 -1.22
C ILE A 345 -24.34 -46.96 0.30
N VAL A 346 -23.58 -47.78 1.04
CA VAL A 346 -23.65 -47.81 2.52
C VAL A 346 -23.14 -46.51 3.12
N TYR A 347 -22.08 -45.92 2.58
CA TYR A 347 -21.59 -44.59 2.98
C TYR A 347 -22.59 -43.47 2.67
N ALA A 348 -23.27 -43.50 1.52
CA ALA A 348 -24.35 -42.58 1.22
C ALA A 348 -25.55 -42.73 2.19
N LEU A 349 -25.84 -43.96 2.63
CA LEU A 349 -26.89 -44.26 3.63
C LEU A 349 -26.51 -43.85 5.06
N LEU A 350 -25.22 -43.84 5.42
CA LEU A 350 -24.75 -43.46 6.77
C LEU A 350 -25.19 -42.02 7.14
N GLY A 351 -25.23 -41.11 6.17
CA GLY A 351 -25.77 -39.76 6.34
C GLY A 351 -27.27 -39.71 6.71
N PHE A 352 -28.06 -40.73 6.36
CA PHE A 352 -29.47 -40.82 6.75
C PHE A 352 -29.67 -41.32 8.20
N VAL A 353 -28.71 -42.06 8.78
CA VAL A 353 -28.75 -42.47 10.20
C VAL A 353 -28.82 -41.23 11.11
N PHE A 354 -28.03 -40.21 10.81
CA PHE A 354 -28.08 -38.93 11.53
C PHE A 354 -29.36 -38.09 11.27
N LEU A 355 -30.18 -38.44 10.27
CA LEU A 355 -31.52 -37.86 10.08
C LEU A 355 -32.62 -38.61 10.85
N THR A 356 -32.43 -39.90 11.18
CA THR A 356 -33.38 -40.68 11.97
C THR A 356 -33.17 -40.49 13.47
N ILE A 357 -31.93 -40.37 13.94
CA ILE A 357 -31.58 -40.11 15.36
C ILE A 357 -32.41 -38.96 15.99
N PRO A 358 -32.56 -37.76 15.36
CA PRO A 358 -33.44 -36.68 15.85
C PRO A 358 -34.92 -37.03 16.09
N ARG A 359 -35.42 -38.18 15.59
CA ARG A 359 -36.78 -38.68 15.84
C ARG A 359 -36.87 -39.59 17.07
N LEU A 360 -35.74 -40.14 17.52
CA LEU A 360 -35.64 -41.06 18.65
C LEU A 360 -35.33 -40.35 19.99
N ILE A 361 -35.01 -39.06 19.93
CA ILE A 361 -34.67 -38.22 21.08
C ILE A 361 -35.85 -37.29 21.42
N GLY A 362 -36.07 -37.04 22.72
CA GLY A 362 -37.05 -36.09 23.24
C GLY A 362 -36.82 -34.64 22.78
N ASP A 363 -37.63 -33.68 23.23
CA ASP A 363 -37.73 -32.33 22.64
C ASP A 363 -36.58 -31.34 22.94
N ASP A 364 -35.33 -31.82 22.91
CA ASP A 364 -34.14 -30.96 22.83
C ASP A 364 -33.92 -30.45 21.39
N HIS A 365 -34.38 -29.23 21.13
CA HIS A 365 -34.18 -28.53 19.86
C HIS A 365 -32.70 -28.36 19.47
N ALA A 366 -31.77 -28.26 20.43
CA ALA A 366 -30.35 -28.10 20.15
C ALA A 366 -29.73 -29.43 19.69
N LEU A 367 -30.03 -30.54 20.37
CA LEU A 367 -29.55 -31.87 19.98
C LEU A 367 -30.12 -32.30 18.61
N LYS A 368 -31.43 -32.07 18.38
CA LYS A 368 -32.09 -32.27 17.08
C LYS A 368 -31.45 -31.42 15.96
N ARG A 369 -30.88 -30.25 16.28
CA ARG A 369 -30.15 -29.41 15.33
C ARG A 369 -28.75 -29.99 15.06
N ILE A 370 -27.98 -30.37 16.08
CA ILE A 370 -26.61 -30.89 15.93
C ILE A 370 -26.59 -32.07 14.94
N PHE A 371 -27.41 -33.10 15.17
CA PHE A 371 -27.43 -34.29 14.32
C PHE A 371 -27.84 -34.02 12.86
N ARG A 372 -28.67 -33.01 12.59
CA ARG A 372 -28.96 -32.58 11.19
C ARG A 372 -27.73 -31.98 10.51
N TYR A 373 -26.87 -31.29 11.24
CA TYR A 373 -25.59 -30.82 10.69
C TYR A 373 -24.57 -31.96 10.59
N THR A 374 -24.53 -32.89 11.55
CA THR A 374 -23.73 -34.12 11.45
C THR A 374 -24.08 -34.91 10.19
N SER A 375 -25.37 -35.10 9.90
CA SER A 375 -25.84 -35.72 8.64
C SER A 375 -25.26 -35.04 7.40
N ALA A 376 -25.32 -33.71 7.33
CA ALA A 376 -24.76 -32.96 6.21
C ALA A 376 -23.24 -33.13 6.08
N VAL A 377 -22.50 -33.12 7.21
CA VAL A 377 -21.04 -33.32 7.22
C VAL A 377 -20.69 -34.74 6.76
N VAL A 378 -21.36 -35.76 7.31
CA VAL A 378 -21.12 -37.17 6.95
C VAL A 378 -21.47 -37.44 5.49
N SER A 379 -22.59 -36.95 4.98
CA SER A 379 -22.95 -37.07 3.55
C SER A 379 -21.97 -36.32 2.63
N ALA A 380 -21.37 -35.21 3.07
CA ALA A 380 -20.33 -34.51 2.31
C ALA A 380 -18.99 -35.25 2.32
N CYS A 381 -18.59 -35.82 3.47
CA CYS A 381 -17.40 -36.68 3.55
C CYS A 381 -17.57 -37.96 2.72
N ALA A 382 -18.76 -38.58 2.76
CA ALA A 382 -19.10 -39.72 1.90
C ALA A 382 -19.00 -39.35 0.42
N PHE A 383 -19.54 -38.20 -0.01
CA PHE A 383 -19.36 -37.72 -1.38
C PHE A 383 -17.88 -37.58 -1.77
N LEU A 384 -17.05 -36.97 -0.91
CA LEU A 384 -15.62 -36.78 -1.20
C LEU A 384 -14.87 -38.11 -1.30
N TYR A 385 -15.13 -39.04 -0.40
CA TYR A 385 -14.55 -40.39 -0.42
C TYR A 385 -14.95 -41.12 -1.72
N ILE A 386 -16.25 -41.23 -1.99
CA ILE A 386 -16.82 -41.93 -3.16
C ILE A 386 -16.36 -41.31 -4.48
N SER A 387 -16.23 -39.98 -4.54
CA SER A 387 -15.75 -39.28 -5.74
C SER A 387 -14.25 -39.49 -5.97
N LEU A 388 -13.45 -39.54 -4.90
CA LEU A 388 -12.02 -39.80 -4.99
C LEU A 388 -11.76 -41.27 -5.35
N GLU A 389 -12.51 -42.20 -4.75
CA GLU A 389 -12.51 -43.62 -5.11
C GLU A 389 -12.87 -43.81 -6.59
N GLY A 390 -13.98 -43.22 -7.06
CA GLY A 390 -14.38 -43.26 -8.47
C GLY A 390 -13.34 -42.68 -9.43
N LEU A 391 -12.71 -41.56 -9.05
CA LEU A 391 -11.67 -40.90 -9.86
C LEU A 391 -10.32 -41.63 -9.82
N VAL A 392 -10.02 -42.42 -8.79
CA VAL A 392 -8.77 -43.21 -8.74
C VAL A 392 -8.95 -44.59 -9.38
N LEU A 393 -10.11 -45.23 -9.21
CA LEU A 393 -10.33 -46.63 -9.58
C LEU A 393 -11.12 -46.84 -10.88
N ARG A 394 -11.95 -45.89 -11.33
CA ARG A 394 -12.92 -46.10 -12.44
C ARG A 394 -13.00 -44.93 -13.43
N MET A 395 -11.87 -44.24 -13.66
CA MET A 395 -11.82 -43.08 -14.56
C MET A 395 -12.33 -43.37 -15.98
N HIS A 396 -13.45 -42.72 -16.34
CA HIS A 396 -14.17 -42.84 -17.62
C HIS A 396 -15.01 -44.11 -17.82
N GLU A 397 -15.11 -45.00 -16.83
CA GLU A 397 -16.02 -46.15 -16.86
C GLU A 397 -17.32 -45.81 -16.11
N PRO A 398 -18.51 -46.02 -16.71
CA PRO A 398 -19.77 -45.67 -16.06
C PRO A 398 -20.11 -46.64 -14.92
N SER A 399 -20.51 -46.12 -13.76
CA SER A 399 -20.81 -46.95 -12.58
C SER A 399 -22.22 -46.73 -12.04
N PHE A 400 -23.04 -47.78 -12.09
CA PHE A 400 -24.38 -47.75 -11.49
C PHE A 400 -24.34 -47.54 -9.97
N VAL A 401 -23.28 -48.03 -9.30
CA VAL A 401 -23.08 -47.86 -7.85
C VAL A 401 -22.80 -46.38 -7.52
N LEU A 402 -21.94 -45.71 -8.30
CA LEU A 402 -21.66 -44.28 -8.13
C LEU A 402 -22.88 -43.42 -8.47
N LEU A 403 -23.57 -43.72 -9.57
CA LEU A 403 -24.82 -43.07 -9.96
C LEU A 403 -25.85 -43.10 -8.82
N LEU A 404 -26.09 -44.29 -8.24
CA LEU A 404 -27.05 -44.45 -7.14
C LEU A 404 -26.58 -43.74 -5.87
N ALA A 405 -25.29 -43.81 -5.52
CA ALA A 405 -24.73 -43.11 -4.37
C ALA A 405 -24.88 -41.57 -4.50
N TYR A 406 -24.55 -40.99 -5.65
CA TYR A 406 -24.72 -39.55 -5.91
C TYR A 406 -26.20 -39.12 -5.86
N VAL A 407 -27.12 -39.94 -6.36
CA VAL A 407 -28.58 -39.69 -6.24
C VAL A 407 -29.03 -39.73 -4.78
N LEU A 408 -28.56 -40.70 -3.98
CA LEU A 408 -28.87 -40.80 -2.55
C LEU A 408 -28.34 -39.58 -1.76
N ILE A 409 -27.12 -39.13 -2.05
CA ILE A 409 -26.51 -37.94 -1.42
C ILE A 409 -27.26 -36.67 -1.87
N ALA A 410 -27.57 -36.50 -3.16
CA ALA A 410 -28.38 -35.39 -3.65
C ALA A 410 -29.77 -35.36 -2.98
N PHE A 411 -30.41 -36.51 -2.78
CA PHE A 411 -31.68 -36.63 -2.08
C PHE A 411 -31.56 -36.27 -0.59
N ASN A 412 -30.51 -36.72 0.08
CA ASN A 412 -30.18 -36.37 1.47
C ASN A 412 -30.08 -34.84 1.64
N PHE A 413 -29.31 -34.18 0.78
CA PHE A 413 -29.15 -32.72 0.80
C PHE A 413 -30.41 -31.96 0.39
N THR A 414 -31.23 -32.51 -0.52
CA THR A 414 -32.55 -31.94 -0.85
C THR A 414 -33.49 -31.98 0.36
N PHE A 415 -33.49 -33.08 1.11
CA PHE A 415 -34.27 -33.22 2.33
C PHE A 415 -33.79 -32.27 3.44
N LEU A 416 -32.47 -32.16 3.64
CA LEU A 416 -31.84 -31.18 4.54
C LEU A 416 -32.17 -29.73 4.17
N ALA A 417 -32.15 -29.39 2.87
CA ALA A 417 -32.51 -28.06 2.37
C ALA A 417 -33.96 -27.70 2.73
N ASN A 418 -34.90 -28.65 2.57
CA ASN A 418 -36.30 -28.44 2.93
C ASN A 418 -36.53 -28.30 4.45
N GLN A 419 -35.87 -29.13 5.27
CA GLN A 419 -36.03 -29.06 6.73
C GLN A 419 -35.37 -27.84 7.38
N THR A 420 -34.21 -27.41 6.87
CA THR A 420 -33.42 -26.35 7.51
C THR A 420 -33.55 -24.98 6.83
N LYS A 421 -34.07 -24.95 5.60
CA LYS A 421 -34.16 -23.77 4.73
C LYS A 421 -32.81 -23.05 4.52
N ARG A 422 -31.69 -23.76 4.68
CA ARG A 422 -30.33 -23.22 4.49
C ARG A 422 -29.92 -23.25 3.03
N LEU A 423 -29.38 -22.12 2.55
CA LEU A 423 -28.94 -21.95 1.16
C LEU A 423 -27.86 -22.97 0.76
N LEU A 424 -26.88 -23.24 1.63
CA LEU A 424 -25.77 -24.15 1.34
C LEU A 424 -26.25 -25.54 0.87
N PHE A 425 -27.20 -26.14 1.59
CA PHE A 425 -27.72 -27.48 1.24
C PHE A 425 -28.53 -27.46 -0.06
N ALA A 426 -29.22 -26.34 -0.34
CA ALA A 426 -29.90 -26.15 -1.62
C ALA A 426 -28.93 -26.05 -2.79
N TYR A 427 -27.68 -25.59 -2.61
CA TYR A 427 -26.65 -25.59 -3.66
C TYR A 427 -25.87 -26.89 -3.77
N LEU A 428 -25.62 -27.59 -2.65
CA LEU A 428 -24.92 -28.88 -2.68
C LEU A 428 -25.74 -29.98 -3.36
N SER A 429 -27.07 -30.01 -3.17
CA SER A 429 -27.95 -30.97 -3.87
C SER A 429 -27.78 -30.98 -5.41
N PRO A 430 -27.90 -29.87 -6.15
CA PRO A 430 -27.70 -29.87 -7.60
C PRO A 430 -26.25 -30.11 -8.03
N VAL A 431 -25.24 -29.90 -7.16
CA VAL A 431 -23.85 -30.31 -7.44
C VAL A 431 -23.74 -31.84 -7.43
N PHE A 432 -24.28 -32.51 -6.41
CA PHE A 432 -24.28 -33.97 -6.35
C PHE A 432 -25.18 -34.60 -7.43
N LEU A 433 -26.30 -33.94 -7.77
CA LEU A 433 -27.13 -34.32 -8.91
C LEU A 433 -26.39 -34.15 -10.25
N MET A 434 -25.50 -33.16 -10.38
CA MET A 434 -24.63 -33.04 -11.56
C MET A 434 -23.60 -34.17 -11.63
N GLY A 435 -23.10 -34.67 -10.49
CA GLY A 435 -22.30 -35.90 -10.43
C GLY A 435 -23.07 -37.12 -10.94
N ALA A 436 -24.34 -37.27 -10.56
CA ALA A 436 -25.22 -38.30 -11.12
C ALA A 436 -25.46 -38.10 -12.64
N LEU A 437 -25.65 -36.86 -13.11
CA LEU A 437 -25.79 -36.57 -14.54
C LEU A 437 -24.48 -36.77 -15.34
N TYR A 438 -23.32 -36.66 -14.71
CA TYR A 438 -22.02 -37.00 -15.29
C TYR A 438 -21.93 -38.51 -15.56
N GLU A 439 -22.31 -39.37 -14.60
CA GLU A 439 -22.43 -40.82 -14.83
C GLU A 439 -23.41 -41.15 -15.96
N VAL A 440 -24.55 -40.44 -16.05
CA VAL A 440 -25.48 -40.58 -17.20
C VAL A 440 -24.84 -40.17 -18.53
N ALA A 441 -23.92 -39.19 -18.54
CA ALA A 441 -23.14 -38.85 -19.72
C ALA A 441 -22.02 -39.88 -20.03
N LEU A 442 -21.55 -40.65 -19.05
CA LEU A 442 -20.67 -41.80 -19.32
C LEU A 442 -21.46 -42.97 -19.93
N PHE A 443 -22.61 -43.36 -19.36
CA PHE A 443 -23.50 -44.36 -19.97
C PHE A 443 -23.98 -43.94 -21.38
N GLY A 444 -24.29 -42.65 -21.57
CA GLY A 444 -24.63 -42.10 -22.87
C GLY A 444 -23.52 -42.23 -23.90
N ARG A 445 -22.24 -42.28 -23.49
CA ARG A 445 -21.11 -42.50 -24.38
C ARG A 445 -21.13 -43.91 -24.98
N GLU A 446 -21.43 -44.92 -24.16
CA GLU A 446 -21.58 -46.31 -24.61
C GLU A 446 -22.76 -46.48 -25.57
N TRP A 447 -23.87 -45.77 -25.33
CA TRP A 447 -25.10 -45.93 -26.12
C TRP A 447 -25.11 -45.11 -27.43
N PHE A 448 -24.50 -43.93 -27.44
CA PHE A 448 -24.53 -43.00 -28.58
C PHE A 448 -23.19 -42.81 -29.30
N GLY A 449 -22.09 -43.34 -28.76
CA GLY A 449 -20.81 -43.44 -29.47
C GLY A 449 -20.11 -42.11 -29.77
N TYR A 450 -20.24 -41.10 -28.90
CA TYR A 450 -19.53 -39.83 -29.08
C TYR A 450 -18.12 -39.85 -28.48
N ASP A 451 -17.17 -39.23 -29.20
CA ASP A 451 -15.77 -39.16 -28.75
C ASP A 451 -15.54 -38.13 -27.64
N GLY A 452 -16.20 -36.96 -27.73
CA GLY A 452 -16.05 -35.83 -26.81
C GLY A 452 -17.15 -35.73 -25.77
N LEU A 453 -16.78 -35.57 -24.49
CA LEU A 453 -17.72 -35.45 -23.37
C LEU A 453 -18.28 -34.02 -23.16
N MET A 454 -17.66 -32.97 -23.71
CA MET A 454 -18.04 -31.59 -23.41
C MET A 454 -19.44 -31.21 -23.90
N LEU A 455 -19.83 -31.59 -25.12
CA LEU A 455 -21.18 -31.37 -25.64
C LEU A 455 -22.27 -32.15 -24.87
N PRO A 456 -22.10 -33.46 -24.58
CA PRO A 456 -22.96 -34.19 -23.64
C PRO A 456 -23.09 -33.51 -22.27
N LEU A 457 -21.99 -33.03 -21.67
CA LEU A 457 -22.01 -32.36 -20.37
C LEU A 457 -22.68 -30.98 -20.44
N PHE A 458 -22.54 -30.24 -21.53
CA PHE A 458 -23.33 -29.04 -21.81
C PHE A 458 -24.83 -29.36 -21.87
N VAL A 459 -25.22 -30.45 -22.55
CA VAL A 459 -26.62 -30.92 -22.58
C VAL A 459 -27.11 -31.31 -21.19
N MET A 460 -26.31 -32.00 -20.38
CA MET A 460 -26.68 -32.33 -18.99
C MET A 460 -26.80 -31.08 -18.11
N GLY A 461 -25.91 -30.10 -18.26
CA GLY A 461 -26.02 -28.78 -17.62
C GLY A 461 -27.28 -28.03 -18.04
N LEU A 462 -27.70 -28.16 -19.30
CA LEU A 462 -28.93 -27.60 -19.86
C LEU A 462 -30.18 -28.30 -19.30
N VAL A 463 -30.13 -29.63 -19.13
CA VAL A 463 -31.18 -30.42 -18.45
C VAL A 463 -31.31 -30.00 -16.99
N LEU A 464 -30.20 -29.78 -16.27
CA LEU A 464 -30.21 -29.27 -14.90
C LEU A 464 -30.79 -27.85 -14.83
N TYR A 465 -30.37 -26.95 -15.74
CA TYR A 465 -30.83 -25.56 -15.81
C TYR A 465 -32.33 -25.45 -16.15
N ILE A 466 -32.81 -26.17 -17.16
CA ILE A 466 -34.19 -26.07 -17.64
C ILE A 466 -35.11 -26.97 -16.82
N GLY A 467 -34.77 -28.26 -16.65
CA GLY A 467 -35.60 -29.25 -15.96
C GLY A 467 -35.77 -28.92 -14.48
N PHE A 468 -34.70 -29.06 -13.70
CA PHE A 468 -34.72 -28.79 -12.26
C PHE A 468 -34.77 -27.30 -11.93
N GLY A 469 -34.20 -26.46 -12.78
CA GLY A 469 -34.12 -25.02 -12.55
C GLY A 469 -35.37 -24.21 -12.91
N CYS A 470 -36.03 -24.53 -14.02
CA CYS A 470 -37.19 -23.77 -14.52
C CYS A 470 -38.52 -24.54 -14.43
N LEU A 471 -38.54 -25.82 -14.83
CA LEU A 471 -39.79 -26.54 -15.13
C LEU A 471 -40.35 -27.38 -13.98
N ILE A 472 -39.51 -27.89 -13.07
CA ILE A 472 -39.94 -28.82 -12.00
C ILE A 472 -41.06 -28.23 -11.11
N LYS A 473 -42.04 -29.03 -10.71
CA LYS A 473 -43.18 -28.59 -9.87
C LYS A 473 -43.29 -29.28 -8.50
N MET A 474 -42.61 -30.41 -8.30
CA MET A 474 -42.66 -31.19 -7.06
C MET A 474 -42.17 -30.38 -5.85
N ALA A 475 -42.93 -30.41 -4.75
CA ALA A 475 -42.64 -29.61 -3.55
C ALA A 475 -41.23 -29.82 -2.99
N LEU A 476 -40.73 -31.06 -3.01
CA LEU A 476 -39.40 -31.44 -2.54
C LEU A 476 -38.27 -30.69 -3.26
N PHE A 477 -38.42 -30.38 -4.56
CA PHE A 477 -37.37 -29.77 -5.38
C PHE A 477 -37.51 -28.23 -5.53
N GLN A 478 -38.55 -27.61 -4.96
CA GLN A 478 -38.77 -26.17 -5.10
C GLN A 478 -37.64 -25.33 -4.50
N THR A 479 -37.04 -25.78 -3.39
CA THR A 479 -35.95 -25.07 -2.69
C THR A 479 -34.65 -25.02 -3.49
N MET A 480 -34.44 -25.93 -4.45
CA MET A 480 -33.22 -26.00 -5.27
C MET A 480 -33.39 -25.47 -6.72
N LYS A 481 -34.53 -24.87 -7.07
CA LYS A 481 -34.70 -24.27 -8.42
C LYS A 481 -33.68 -23.20 -8.76
N ARG A 482 -33.37 -22.33 -7.80
CA ARG A 482 -32.40 -21.23 -8.01
C ARG A 482 -30.99 -21.79 -8.18
N SER A 483 -30.58 -22.69 -7.30
CA SER A 483 -29.26 -23.31 -7.32
C SER A 483 -29.06 -24.24 -8.52
N SER A 484 -30.08 -24.96 -8.98
CA SER A 484 -29.99 -25.79 -10.21
C SER A 484 -29.70 -24.94 -11.45
N ARG A 485 -30.23 -23.71 -11.53
CA ARG A 485 -29.90 -22.76 -12.60
C ARG A 485 -28.50 -22.18 -12.48
N ASP A 486 -28.04 -21.92 -11.25
CA ASP A 486 -26.68 -21.43 -11.03
C ASP A 486 -25.63 -22.53 -11.33
N VAL A 487 -25.80 -23.74 -10.79
CA VAL A 487 -24.91 -24.89 -11.04
C VAL A 487 -24.93 -25.31 -12.51
N GLY A 488 -26.13 -25.45 -13.11
CA GLY A 488 -26.24 -25.72 -14.55
C GLY A 488 -25.59 -24.62 -15.39
N GLY A 489 -25.76 -23.36 -15.01
CA GLY A 489 -25.11 -22.21 -15.67
C GLY A 489 -23.57 -22.25 -15.62
N VAL A 490 -22.99 -22.71 -14.51
CA VAL A 490 -21.54 -22.93 -14.40
C VAL A 490 -21.09 -24.05 -15.33
N VAL A 491 -21.79 -25.19 -15.35
CA VAL A 491 -21.46 -26.33 -16.24
C VAL A 491 -21.51 -25.91 -17.71
N LEU A 492 -22.54 -25.17 -18.12
CA LEU A 492 -22.68 -24.64 -19.48
C LEU A 492 -21.51 -23.71 -19.87
N LEU A 493 -21.06 -22.86 -18.95
CA LEU A 493 -19.92 -21.96 -19.16
C LEU A 493 -18.59 -22.73 -19.26
N VAL A 494 -18.37 -23.71 -18.37
CA VAL A 494 -17.15 -24.53 -18.36
C VAL A 494 -17.03 -25.31 -19.68
N ALA A 495 -18.10 -25.96 -20.15
CA ALA A 495 -18.07 -26.69 -21.42
C ALA A 495 -17.71 -25.79 -22.62
N ILE A 496 -18.30 -24.58 -22.70
CA ILE A 496 -17.94 -23.60 -23.75
C ILE A 496 -16.48 -23.19 -23.67
N LEU A 497 -15.97 -22.90 -22.46
CA LEU A 497 -14.58 -22.48 -22.28
C LEU A 497 -13.60 -23.60 -22.61
N THR A 498 -13.92 -24.85 -22.29
CA THR A 498 -13.08 -26.00 -22.64
C THR A 498 -13.07 -26.23 -24.15
N ASP A 499 -14.21 -26.22 -24.84
CA ASP A 499 -14.22 -26.36 -26.31
C ASP A 499 -13.57 -25.16 -27.03
N PHE A 500 -13.63 -23.95 -26.46
CA PHE A 500 -12.88 -22.80 -26.95
C PHE A 500 -11.35 -23.01 -26.82
N VAL A 501 -10.88 -23.56 -25.69
CA VAL A 501 -9.46 -23.90 -25.49
C VAL A 501 -9.01 -25.06 -26.38
N LEU A 502 -9.90 -26.01 -26.66
CA LEU A 502 -9.66 -27.16 -27.55
C LEU A 502 -9.83 -26.83 -29.04
N ILE A 503 -10.11 -25.57 -29.41
CA ILE A 503 -10.22 -25.12 -30.82
C ILE A 503 -11.42 -25.80 -31.54
N ASN A 504 -12.40 -26.30 -30.77
CA ASN A 504 -13.63 -26.96 -31.27
C ASN A 504 -14.69 -25.92 -31.69
N TRP A 505 -14.39 -25.06 -32.66
CA TRP A 505 -15.21 -23.90 -33.00
C TRP A 505 -16.66 -24.23 -33.37
N TRP A 506 -16.91 -25.34 -34.08
CA TRP A 506 -18.26 -25.81 -34.35
C TRP A 506 -19.07 -26.09 -33.07
N GLN A 507 -18.48 -26.78 -32.09
CA GLN A 507 -19.16 -27.11 -30.83
C GLN A 507 -19.34 -25.85 -29.97
N ALA A 508 -18.29 -25.05 -29.80
CA ALA A 508 -18.35 -23.79 -29.06
C ALA A 508 -19.37 -22.80 -29.64
N GLY A 509 -19.42 -22.65 -30.97
CA GLY A 509 -20.40 -21.81 -31.67
C GLY A 509 -21.84 -22.31 -31.49
N THR A 510 -22.05 -23.62 -31.56
CA THR A 510 -23.36 -24.26 -31.31
C THR A 510 -23.81 -24.07 -29.86
N MET A 511 -22.92 -24.27 -28.88
CA MET A 511 -23.21 -24.02 -27.47
C MET A 511 -23.53 -22.54 -27.19
N LEU A 512 -22.77 -21.61 -27.77
CA LEU A 512 -23.03 -20.17 -27.66
C LEU A 512 -24.39 -19.77 -28.27
N LEU A 513 -24.79 -20.39 -29.39
CA LEU A 513 -26.13 -20.22 -29.96
C LEU A 513 -27.21 -20.74 -29.00
N PHE A 514 -27.02 -21.90 -28.37
CA PHE A 514 -27.92 -22.40 -27.32
C PHE A 514 -27.95 -21.51 -26.07
N ILE A 515 -26.84 -20.87 -25.68
CA ILE A 515 -26.83 -19.83 -24.64
C ILE A 515 -27.69 -18.63 -25.09
N SER A 516 -27.51 -18.17 -26.33
CA SER A 516 -28.30 -17.08 -26.89
C SER A 516 -29.80 -17.36 -26.84
N ILE A 517 -30.23 -18.61 -27.04
CA ILE A 517 -31.62 -19.06 -26.91
C ILE A 517 -32.05 -19.19 -25.44
N THR A 518 -31.26 -19.83 -24.57
CA THR A 518 -31.64 -20.10 -23.16
C THR A 518 -31.79 -18.81 -22.34
N THR A 519 -31.09 -17.72 -22.68
CA THR A 519 -31.31 -16.39 -22.04
C THR A 519 -32.76 -15.90 -22.15
N LEU A 520 -33.52 -16.31 -23.17
CA LEU A 520 -34.95 -16.02 -23.30
C LEU A 520 -35.77 -16.68 -22.17
N LEU A 521 -35.36 -17.85 -21.71
CA LEU A 521 -35.93 -18.53 -20.54
C LEU A 521 -35.47 -17.88 -19.24
N THR A 522 -34.20 -17.47 -19.14
CA THR A 522 -33.67 -16.73 -17.99
C THR A 522 -34.52 -15.50 -17.70
N LYS A 523 -34.89 -14.71 -18.72
CA LYS A 523 -35.76 -13.54 -18.56
C LYS A 523 -37.17 -13.87 -18.00
N ARG A 524 -37.65 -15.10 -18.16
CA ARG A 524 -38.99 -15.54 -17.70
C ARG A 524 -38.97 -16.16 -16.30
N TYR A 525 -37.91 -16.86 -15.93
CA TYR A 525 -37.84 -17.65 -14.69
C TYR A 525 -36.85 -17.12 -13.65
N GLU A 526 -36.03 -16.11 -13.98
CA GLU A 526 -35.10 -15.48 -13.04
C GLU A 526 -35.77 -14.37 -12.22
N GLY A 527 -35.81 -14.54 -10.90
CA GLY A 527 -36.29 -13.53 -9.96
C GLY A 527 -35.25 -12.47 -9.59
N ARG A 528 -33.95 -12.72 -9.85
CA ARG A 528 -32.88 -11.73 -9.65
C ARG A 528 -32.89 -10.72 -10.79
N GLU A 529 -33.33 -9.50 -10.48
CA GLU A 529 -33.48 -8.41 -11.45
C GLU A 529 -32.22 -8.13 -12.29
N ALA A 530 -31.03 -8.20 -11.68
CA ALA A 530 -29.76 -8.00 -12.38
C ALA A 530 -29.54 -9.03 -13.52
N LEU A 531 -29.68 -10.33 -13.22
CA LEU A 531 -29.54 -11.40 -14.22
C LEU A 531 -30.66 -11.37 -15.26
N ALA A 532 -31.89 -11.04 -14.84
CA ALA A 532 -33.02 -10.88 -15.75
C ALA A 532 -32.82 -9.70 -16.74
N LYS A 533 -32.23 -8.58 -16.30
CA LYS A 533 -31.83 -7.45 -17.17
C LYS A 533 -30.68 -7.87 -18.11
N SER A 534 -29.63 -8.48 -17.57
CA SER A 534 -28.45 -8.93 -18.34
C SER A 534 -28.74 -9.99 -19.40
N SER A 535 -29.84 -10.75 -19.29
CA SER A 535 -30.26 -11.75 -20.29
C SER A 535 -30.18 -11.24 -21.74
N SER A 536 -30.62 -10.00 -21.98
CA SER A 536 -30.61 -9.37 -23.30
C SER A 536 -29.24 -8.91 -23.80
N TRP A 537 -28.28 -8.65 -22.90
CA TRP A 537 -26.87 -8.47 -23.25
C TRP A 537 -26.20 -9.81 -23.56
N ILE A 538 -26.39 -10.81 -22.70
CA ILE A 538 -25.84 -12.15 -22.88
C ILE A 538 -26.32 -12.73 -24.21
N HIS A 539 -27.61 -12.57 -24.56
CA HIS A 539 -28.17 -12.93 -25.86
C HIS A 539 -27.37 -12.35 -27.03
N ALA A 540 -27.16 -11.03 -27.03
CA ALA A 540 -26.50 -10.32 -28.12
C ALA A 540 -25.01 -10.67 -28.25
N VAL A 541 -24.31 -10.79 -27.12
CA VAL A 541 -22.87 -11.13 -27.10
C VAL A 541 -22.66 -12.60 -27.50
N SER A 542 -23.43 -13.53 -26.94
CA SER A 542 -23.34 -14.96 -27.32
C SER A 542 -23.70 -15.21 -28.79
N LEU A 543 -24.65 -14.46 -29.35
CA LEU A 543 -24.96 -14.52 -30.78
C LEU A 543 -23.77 -14.04 -31.64
N GLY A 544 -23.15 -12.92 -31.29
CA GLY A 544 -21.98 -12.41 -32.02
C GLY A 544 -20.77 -13.34 -31.92
N LEU A 545 -20.49 -13.87 -30.73
CA LEU A 545 -19.43 -14.86 -30.52
C LEU A 545 -19.71 -16.16 -31.29
N ALA A 546 -20.96 -16.64 -31.33
CA ALA A 546 -21.32 -17.81 -32.14
C ALA A 546 -21.03 -17.57 -33.64
N VAL A 547 -21.34 -16.38 -34.17
CA VAL A 547 -21.01 -16.01 -35.56
C VAL A 547 -19.49 -16.00 -35.78
N MET A 548 -18.70 -15.50 -34.84
CA MET A 548 -17.24 -15.54 -34.94
C MET A 548 -16.69 -16.98 -34.95
N MET A 549 -17.23 -17.88 -34.12
CA MET A 549 -16.81 -19.29 -34.12
C MET A 549 -17.18 -19.99 -35.44
N PHE A 550 -18.40 -19.78 -35.94
CA PHE A 550 -18.82 -20.34 -37.23
C PHE A 550 -18.02 -19.76 -38.41
N TYR A 551 -17.63 -18.48 -38.34
CA TYR A 551 -16.74 -17.88 -39.32
C TYR A 551 -15.37 -18.58 -39.32
N ALA A 552 -14.75 -18.79 -38.15
CA ALA A 552 -13.46 -19.46 -38.02
C ALA A 552 -13.46 -20.88 -38.60
N GLU A 553 -14.54 -21.63 -38.37
CA GLU A 553 -14.70 -22.98 -38.92
C GLU A 553 -14.93 -22.98 -40.44
N THR A 554 -15.68 -22.00 -40.96
CA THR A 554 -16.06 -21.94 -42.39
C THR A 554 -14.97 -21.36 -43.29
N PHE A 555 -14.19 -20.39 -42.80
CA PHE A 555 -13.23 -19.61 -43.59
C PHE A 555 -11.77 -19.80 -43.17
N GLY A 556 -11.50 -20.36 -41.99
CA GLY A 556 -10.15 -20.49 -41.43
C GLY A 556 -9.18 -21.44 -42.15
N GLU A 557 -9.61 -22.12 -43.22
CA GLU A 557 -8.71 -22.83 -44.14
C GLU A 557 -8.21 -21.95 -45.29
N ARG A 558 -8.78 -20.75 -45.46
CA ARG A 558 -8.42 -19.79 -46.52
C ARG A 558 -7.59 -18.61 -46.02
N THR A 559 -7.48 -18.42 -44.71
CA THR A 559 -6.77 -17.27 -44.11
C THR A 559 -5.37 -17.66 -43.65
N SER A 560 -4.41 -16.75 -43.78
CA SER A 560 -2.99 -16.99 -43.51
C SER A 560 -2.67 -17.33 -42.05
N TYR A 561 -3.63 -17.14 -41.13
CA TYR A 561 -3.48 -17.38 -39.70
C TYR A 561 -4.22 -18.64 -39.20
N GLY A 562 -4.79 -19.43 -40.11
CA GLY A 562 -5.51 -20.67 -39.80
C GLY A 562 -6.88 -20.44 -39.16
N ARG A 563 -7.44 -21.49 -38.53
CA ARG A 563 -8.77 -21.46 -37.89
C ARG A 563 -8.80 -20.57 -36.64
N ASN A 564 -8.86 -19.25 -36.83
CA ASN A 564 -8.87 -18.26 -35.75
C ASN A 564 -10.16 -17.41 -35.77
N PRO A 565 -10.97 -17.40 -34.69
CA PRO A 565 -12.16 -16.57 -34.61
C PRO A 565 -11.88 -15.08 -34.37
N MET A 566 -10.64 -14.66 -34.14
CA MET A 566 -10.26 -13.28 -33.76
C MET A 566 -9.73 -12.43 -34.93
N GLU A 567 -10.28 -12.62 -36.13
CA GLU A 567 -9.94 -11.84 -37.33
C GLU A 567 -10.84 -10.61 -37.51
N ALA A 568 -10.36 -9.56 -38.18
CA ALA A 568 -11.15 -8.34 -38.41
C ALA A 568 -12.49 -8.62 -39.12
N GLU A 569 -12.49 -9.54 -40.09
CA GLU A 569 -13.66 -9.95 -40.87
C GLU A 569 -14.71 -10.68 -40.02
N SER A 570 -14.28 -11.55 -39.09
CA SER A 570 -15.20 -12.26 -38.19
C SER A 570 -15.94 -11.29 -37.27
N PHE A 571 -15.22 -10.28 -36.74
CA PHE A 571 -15.76 -9.23 -35.89
C PHE A 571 -16.71 -8.30 -36.66
N VAL A 572 -16.36 -7.92 -37.89
CA VAL A 572 -17.25 -7.13 -38.78
C VAL A 572 -18.52 -7.92 -39.10
N LEU A 573 -18.40 -9.20 -39.48
CA LEU A 573 -19.55 -10.06 -39.77
C LEU A 573 -20.45 -10.26 -38.55
N ALA A 574 -19.87 -10.52 -37.37
CA ALA A 574 -20.61 -10.60 -36.11
C ALA A 574 -21.33 -9.28 -35.78
N GLY A 575 -20.67 -8.14 -35.99
CA GLY A 575 -21.28 -6.81 -35.87
C GLY A 575 -22.51 -6.65 -36.78
N LEU A 576 -22.38 -7.02 -38.06
CA LEU A 576 -23.47 -6.94 -39.04
C LEU A 576 -24.64 -7.91 -38.73
N VAL A 577 -24.35 -9.16 -38.36
CA VAL A 577 -25.39 -10.15 -38.01
C VAL A 577 -26.13 -9.75 -36.74
N VAL A 578 -25.42 -9.26 -35.70
CA VAL A 578 -26.06 -8.78 -34.47
C VAL A 578 -26.83 -7.47 -34.71
N LEU A 579 -26.44 -6.64 -35.71
CA LEU A 579 -27.23 -5.48 -36.15
C LEU A 579 -28.53 -5.91 -36.84
N LEU A 580 -28.49 -6.96 -37.68
CA LEU A 580 -29.71 -7.55 -38.26
C LEU A 580 -30.62 -8.13 -37.17
N ALA A 581 -30.06 -8.81 -36.17
CA ALA A 581 -30.81 -9.29 -35.01
C ALA A 581 -31.45 -8.14 -34.21
N SER A 582 -30.75 -7.00 -34.03
CA SER A 582 -31.32 -5.78 -33.43
C SER A 582 -32.56 -5.30 -34.18
N ILE A 583 -32.51 -5.27 -35.51
CA ILE A 583 -33.65 -4.91 -36.37
C ILE A 583 -34.80 -5.92 -36.22
N GLY A 584 -34.49 -7.22 -36.21
CA GLY A 584 -35.48 -8.28 -35.97
C GLY A 584 -36.19 -8.15 -34.61
N TRP A 585 -35.45 -7.90 -33.54
CA TRP A 585 -36.03 -7.67 -32.20
C TRP A 585 -36.87 -6.38 -32.12
N LYS A 586 -36.52 -5.37 -32.92
CA LYS A 586 -37.31 -4.13 -33.03
C LYS A 586 -38.68 -4.40 -33.68
N TYR A 587 -38.72 -5.18 -34.77
CA TYR A 587 -39.97 -5.65 -35.38
C TYR A 587 -40.77 -6.55 -34.42
N GLY A 588 -40.10 -7.46 -33.70
CA GLY A 588 -40.70 -8.29 -32.65
C GLY A 588 -41.14 -7.57 -31.37
N LYS A 589 -41.12 -6.24 -31.34
CA LYS A 589 -41.48 -5.37 -30.18
C LYS A 589 -40.70 -5.69 -28.88
N ARG A 590 -39.51 -6.31 -28.98
CA ARG A 590 -38.62 -6.63 -27.85
C ARG A 590 -37.58 -5.53 -27.64
N THR A 591 -38.03 -4.36 -27.18
CA THR A 591 -37.22 -3.12 -27.07
C THR A 591 -35.83 -3.31 -26.45
N MET A 592 -35.71 -3.93 -25.27
CA MET A 592 -34.41 -4.18 -24.61
C MET A 592 -33.45 -5.04 -25.44
N PHE A 593 -33.96 -6.07 -26.14
CA PHE A 593 -33.12 -6.93 -26.98
C PHE A 593 -32.65 -6.16 -28.23
N ALA A 594 -33.56 -5.42 -28.87
CA ALA A 594 -33.20 -4.55 -29.99
C ALA A 594 -32.13 -3.52 -29.59
N GLU A 595 -32.28 -2.92 -28.41
CA GLU A 595 -31.36 -1.90 -27.92
C GLU A 595 -29.96 -2.45 -27.60
N HIS A 596 -29.87 -3.54 -26.83
CA HIS A 596 -28.59 -4.15 -26.46
C HIS A 596 -27.89 -4.82 -27.65
N SER A 597 -28.64 -5.47 -28.55
CA SER A 597 -28.07 -5.96 -29.82
C SER A 597 -27.48 -4.83 -30.67
N PHE A 598 -28.11 -3.66 -30.74
CA PHE A 598 -27.53 -2.53 -31.48
C PHE A 598 -26.17 -2.09 -30.91
N PHE A 599 -26.04 -2.03 -29.58
CA PHE A 599 -24.78 -1.61 -28.95
C PHE A 599 -23.71 -2.71 -29.00
N ALA A 600 -24.09 -3.98 -28.85
CA ALA A 600 -23.19 -5.11 -29.06
C ALA A 600 -22.66 -5.15 -30.51
N ALA A 601 -23.54 -4.93 -31.50
CA ALA A 601 -23.16 -4.84 -32.91
C ALA A 601 -22.12 -3.74 -33.18
N TYR A 602 -22.29 -2.55 -32.60
CA TYR A 602 -21.29 -1.49 -32.66
C TYR A 602 -19.97 -1.89 -31.99
N GLY A 603 -20.02 -2.57 -30.84
CA GLY A 603 -18.84 -3.11 -30.14
C GLY A 603 -18.03 -4.08 -31.00
N PHE A 604 -18.68 -5.11 -31.57
CA PHE A 604 -18.03 -6.05 -32.48
C PHE A 604 -17.44 -5.33 -33.71
N TYR A 605 -18.18 -4.40 -34.32
CA TYR A 605 -17.68 -3.67 -35.49
C TYR A 605 -16.46 -2.79 -35.19
N VAL A 606 -16.41 -2.13 -34.03
CA VAL A 606 -15.24 -1.33 -33.61
C VAL A 606 -14.03 -2.19 -33.31
N LEU A 607 -14.21 -3.38 -32.75
CA LEU A 607 -13.12 -4.36 -32.59
C LEU A 607 -12.61 -4.86 -33.96
N GLY A 608 -13.51 -5.06 -34.92
CA GLY A 608 -13.14 -5.34 -36.31
C GLY A 608 -12.28 -4.23 -36.94
N ILE A 609 -12.71 -2.97 -36.81
CA ILE A 609 -11.93 -1.79 -37.25
C ILE A 609 -10.54 -1.79 -36.61
N TRP A 610 -10.43 -2.02 -35.30
CA TRP A 610 -9.15 -2.06 -34.59
C TRP A 610 -8.19 -3.12 -35.16
N LEU A 611 -8.70 -4.32 -35.43
CA LEU A 611 -7.92 -5.42 -35.98
C LEU A 611 -7.45 -5.20 -37.43
N THR A 612 -8.05 -4.27 -38.19
CA THR A 612 -7.54 -3.93 -39.54
C THR A 612 -6.18 -3.24 -39.54
N PHE A 613 -5.70 -2.72 -38.39
CA PHE A 613 -4.41 -2.04 -38.28
C PHE A 613 -3.20 -2.97 -38.07
N THR A 614 -3.37 -4.28 -38.19
CA THR A 614 -2.24 -5.21 -38.29
C THR A 614 -1.46 -4.98 -39.59
N PHE A 615 -0.16 -5.29 -39.58
CA PHE A 615 0.75 -4.95 -40.70
C PHE A 615 0.37 -5.65 -42.01
N ASP A 616 -0.11 -6.90 -41.96
CA ASP A 616 -0.38 -7.74 -43.13
C ASP A 616 -1.84 -7.65 -43.65
N PHE A 617 -2.64 -6.70 -43.15
CA PHE A 617 -4.05 -6.58 -43.53
C PHE A 617 -4.23 -5.78 -44.84
N ASP A 618 -5.05 -6.32 -45.75
CA ASP A 618 -5.33 -5.74 -47.07
C ASP A 618 -5.76 -4.27 -47.01
N ALA A 619 -5.07 -3.42 -47.77
CA ALA A 619 -5.22 -1.97 -47.70
C ALA A 619 -6.58 -1.48 -48.22
N VAL A 620 -7.12 -2.15 -49.25
CA VAL A 620 -8.42 -1.81 -49.84
C VAL A 620 -9.55 -2.23 -48.90
N LEU A 621 -9.48 -3.44 -48.34
CA LEU A 621 -10.43 -3.96 -47.36
C LEU A 621 -10.41 -3.13 -46.08
N ARG A 622 -9.24 -2.65 -45.63
CA ARG A 622 -9.11 -1.67 -44.54
C ARG A 622 -9.93 -0.41 -44.83
N ALA A 623 -9.78 0.18 -46.02
CA ALA A 623 -10.55 1.36 -46.41
C ALA A 623 -12.07 1.08 -46.50
N VAL A 624 -12.48 -0.10 -46.98
CA VAL A 624 -13.90 -0.53 -47.03
C VAL A 624 -14.49 -0.69 -45.62
N ILE A 625 -13.76 -1.33 -44.70
CA ILE A 625 -14.19 -1.48 -43.29
C ILE A 625 -14.25 -0.11 -42.61
N MET A 626 -13.32 0.81 -42.90
CA MET A 626 -13.38 2.19 -42.39
C MET A 626 -14.59 2.96 -42.91
N LEU A 627 -14.94 2.80 -44.19
CA LEU A 627 -16.15 3.39 -44.79
C LEU A 627 -17.44 2.87 -44.12
N GLY A 628 -17.52 1.55 -43.88
CA GLY A 628 -18.59 0.96 -43.08
C GLY A 628 -18.57 1.44 -41.62
N GLY A 629 -17.39 1.74 -41.07
CA GLY A 629 -17.20 2.40 -39.78
C GLY A 629 -17.78 3.82 -39.72
N VAL A 630 -17.63 4.63 -40.78
CA VAL A 630 -18.31 5.93 -40.92
C VAL A 630 -19.84 5.75 -40.90
N ALA A 631 -20.37 4.74 -41.61
CA ALA A 631 -21.79 4.42 -41.59
C ALA A 631 -22.27 3.96 -40.19
N MET A 632 -21.52 3.11 -39.49
CA MET A 632 -21.84 2.67 -38.13
C MET A 632 -21.79 3.81 -37.11
N ALA A 633 -20.81 4.71 -37.20
CA ALA A 633 -20.75 5.93 -36.39
C ALA A 633 -21.95 6.86 -36.69
N TYR A 634 -22.37 6.97 -37.95
CA TYR A 634 -23.55 7.75 -38.34
C TYR A 634 -24.85 7.15 -37.81
N LEU A 635 -25.01 5.83 -37.84
CA LEU A 635 -26.14 5.12 -37.24
C LEU A 635 -26.18 5.31 -35.72
N LEU A 636 -25.03 5.24 -35.04
CA LEU A 636 -24.92 5.54 -33.61
C LEU A 636 -25.29 6.99 -33.30
N TYR A 637 -24.85 7.96 -34.12
CA TYR A 637 -25.24 9.36 -33.99
C TYR A 637 -26.75 9.55 -34.19
N ARG A 638 -27.34 8.94 -35.23
CA ARG A 638 -28.79 8.96 -35.48
C ARG A 638 -29.61 8.38 -34.32
N LYS A 639 -29.13 7.29 -33.68
CA LYS A 639 -29.81 6.64 -32.54
C LYS A 639 -29.69 7.46 -31.25
N THR A 640 -28.50 7.94 -30.93
CA THR A 640 -28.21 8.62 -29.65
C THR A 640 -28.52 10.12 -29.67
N LYS A 641 -28.43 10.76 -30.85
CA LYS A 641 -28.41 12.21 -31.06
C LYS A 641 -27.35 12.95 -30.22
N TRP A 642 -26.37 12.23 -29.68
CA TRP A 642 -25.37 12.82 -28.78
C TRP A 642 -24.29 13.54 -29.59
N MET A 643 -24.08 14.83 -29.29
CA MET A 643 -23.13 15.69 -29.99
C MET A 643 -21.69 15.15 -30.00
N ALA A 644 -21.27 14.36 -29.02
CA ALA A 644 -19.93 13.74 -29.04
C ALA A 644 -19.78 12.74 -30.20
N VAL A 645 -20.84 12.03 -30.58
CA VAL A 645 -20.79 11.02 -31.65
C VAL A 645 -20.66 11.68 -33.03
N SER A 646 -21.08 12.94 -33.22
CA SER A 646 -20.82 13.64 -34.49
C SER A 646 -19.31 13.87 -34.73
N TYR A 647 -18.51 13.97 -33.66
CA TYR A 647 -17.03 14.00 -33.74
C TYR A 647 -16.43 12.62 -34.02
N VAL A 648 -17.09 11.53 -33.61
CA VAL A 648 -16.71 10.17 -34.04
C VAL A 648 -16.95 10.01 -35.54
N VAL A 649 -18.05 10.54 -36.09
CA VAL A 649 -18.31 10.51 -37.54
C VAL A 649 -17.23 11.28 -38.33
N SER A 650 -16.87 12.49 -37.92
CA SER A 650 -15.81 13.26 -38.61
C SER A 650 -14.41 12.66 -38.42
N GLY A 651 -14.13 12.09 -37.24
CA GLY A 651 -12.88 11.34 -36.97
C GLY A 651 -12.76 10.07 -37.81
N MET A 652 -13.82 9.25 -37.90
CA MET A 652 -13.86 8.09 -38.79
C MET A 652 -13.75 8.49 -40.26
N SER A 653 -14.27 9.66 -40.65
CA SER A 653 -14.11 10.18 -42.01
C SER A 653 -12.67 10.58 -42.33
N LEU A 654 -11.93 11.10 -41.34
CA LEU A 654 -10.48 11.34 -41.46
C LEU A 654 -9.70 10.02 -41.52
N LEU A 655 -10.02 9.03 -40.68
CA LEU A 655 -9.39 7.70 -40.74
C LEU A 655 -9.66 6.98 -42.06
N PHE A 656 -10.87 7.10 -42.60
CA PHE A 656 -11.20 6.63 -43.95
C PHE A 656 -10.35 7.35 -45.00
N TYR A 657 -10.19 8.68 -44.94
CA TYR A 657 -9.31 9.40 -45.85
C TYR A 657 -7.86 8.91 -45.78
N MET A 658 -7.29 8.74 -44.58
CA MET A 658 -5.92 8.28 -44.39
C MET A 658 -5.71 6.84 -44.85
N THR A 659 -6.66 5.94 -44.60
CA THR A 659 -6.58 4.53 -45.05
C THR A 659 -6.82 4.38 -46.54
N ALA A 660 -7.69 5.19 -47.14
CA ALA A 660 -7.84 5.29 -48.60
C ALA A 660 -6.57 5.88 -49.26
N LEU A 661 -5.94 6.90 -48.66
CA LEU A 661 -4.67 7.46 -49.15
C LEU A 661 -3.54 6.43 -49.09
N TYR A 662 -3.49 5.61 -48.04
CA TYR A 662 -2.56 4.48 -47.93
C TYR A 662 -2.82 3.41 -48.99
N ALA A 663 -4.09 3.03 -49.21
CA ALA A 663 -4.47 2.09 -50.27
C ALA A 663 -4.10 2.62 -51.66
N VAL A 664 -4.26 3.93 -51.92
CA VAL A 664 -3.79 4.55 -53.16
C VAL A 664 -2.27 4.45 -53.31
N HIS A 665 -1.48 4.64 -52.25
CA HIS A 665 -0.02 4.53 -52.32
C HIS A 665 0.50 3.09 -52.42
N SER A 666 -0.25 2.09 -51.93
CA SER A 666 0.11 0.67 -52.08
C SER A 666 -0.24 0.12 -53.46
N GLU A 667 -1.38 0.54 -54.04
CA GLU A 667 -1.84 0.06 -55.35
C GLU A 667 -1.40 0.93 -56.54
N MET A 668 -1.01 2.20 -56.32
CA MET A 668 -0.67 3.16 -57.38
C MET A 668 0.58 3.99 -57.05
N THR A 669 1.49 4.10 -58.02
CA THR A 669 2.70 4.93 -57.90
C THR A 669 2.47 6.34 -58.45
N ILE A 670 2.40 7.35 -57.59
CA ILE A 670 2.16 8.75 -57.97
C ILE A 670 3.46 9.58 -57.84
N GLN A 671 4.00 10.02 -58.98
CA GLN A 671 5.28 10.75 -59.09
C GLN A 671 5.15 12.28 -59.04
N SER A 672 3.99 12.85 -58.68
CA SER A 672 3.79 14.30 -58.67
C SER A 672 4.14 14.89 -57.30
N ASP A 673 5.18 15.71 -57.24
CA ASP A 673 5.63 16.38 -56.01
C ASP A 673 4.53 17.29 -55.42
N LEU A 674 3.77 17.96 -56.29
CA LEU A 674 2.59 18.75 -55.90
C LEU A 674 1.48 17.90 -55.25
N PHE A 675 1.30 16.65 -55.67
CA PHE A 675 0.37 15.74 -54.98
C PHE A 675 0.94 15.32 -53.63
N GLN A 676 2.24 14.98 -53.59
CA GLN A 676 2.91 14.54 -52.36
C GLN A 676 2.93 15.62 -51.28
N SER A 677 3.18 16.89 -51.64
CA SER A 677 3.21 18.01 -50.69
C SER A 677 1.80 18.49 -50.26
N LEU A 678 0.76 18.25 -51.06
CA LEU A 678 -0.60 18.71 -50.77
C LEU A 678 -1.54 17.66 -50.14
N GLN A 679 -1.28 16.36 -50.30
CA GLN A 679 -2.20 15.28 -49.90
C GLN A 679 -2.81 15.46 -48.49
N PHE A 680 -2.01 15.72 -47.46
CA PHE A 680 -2.52 15.85 -46.10
C PHE A 680 -3.36 17.12 -45.91
N VAL A 681 -2.98 18.23 -46.55
CA VAL A 681 -3.73 19.50 -46.52
C VAL A 681 -5.05 19.37 -47.29
N ILE A 682 -5.08 18.61 -48.38
CA ILE A 682 -6.31 18.24 -49.11
C ILE A 682 -7.26 17.45 -48.19
N GLY A 683 -6.74 16.51 -47.38
CA GLY A 683 -7.55 15.82 -46.37
C GLY A 683 -8.26 16.77 -45.39
N ALA A 684 -7.54 17.78 -44.89
CA ALA A 684 -8.13 18.82 -44.05
C ALA A 684 -9.19 19.66 -44.80
N LEU A 685 -8.89 20.04 -46.05
CA LEU A 685 -9.81 20.80 -46.92
C LEU A 685 -11.12 20.03 -47.20
N LEU A 686 -11.02 18.74 -47.52
CA LEU A 686 -12.17 17.87 -47.79
C LEU A 686 -13.08 17.75 -46.56
N LEU A 687 -12.53 17.67 -45.35
CA LEU A 687 -13.32 17.68 -44.11
C LEU A 687 -14.06 19.01 -43.91
N LEU A 688 -13.41 20.15 -44.19
CA LEU A 688 -14.06 21.46 -44.10
C LEU A 688 -15.18 21.62 -45.14
N ILE A 689 -14.95 21.19 -46.39
CA ILE A 689 -15.95 21.17 -47.45
C ILE A 689 -17.13 20.27 -47.08
N ALA A 690 -16.87 19.05 -46.59
CA ALA A 690 -17.89 18.13 -46.11
C ALA A 690 -18.72 18.75 -44.98
N GLY A 691 -18.09 19.46 -44.03
CA GLY A 691 -18.77 20.20 -42.98
C GLY A 691 -19.72 21.29 -43.52
N VAL A 692 -19.31 22.03 -44.56
CA VAL A 692 -20.15 23.04 -45.22
C VAL A 692 -21.32 22.40 -45.99
N LEU A 693 -21.09 21.28 -46.68
CA LEU A 693 -22.11 20.58 -47.46
C LEU A 693 -23.15 19.88 -46.57
N ILE A 694 -22.71 19.07 -45.61
CA ILE A 694 -23.56 18.35 -44.64
C ILE A 694 -24.27 19.35 -43.72
N GLY A 695 -23.63 20.49 -43.45
CA GLY A 695 -24.15 21.54 -42.58
C GLY A 695 -25.37 22.32 -43.07
N LYS A 696 -25.89 21.98 -44.26
CA LYS A 696 -27.23 22.35 -44.73
C LYS A 696 -28.34 21.48 -44.11
N TYR A 697 -28.01 20.27 -43.67
CA TYR A 697 -28.95 19.28 -43.14
C TYR A 697 -28.77 19.01 -41.64
N ASP A 698 -27.55 19.10 -41.12
CA ASP A 698 -27.26 18.82 -39.71
C ASP A 698 -26.21 19.78 -39.13
N ALA A 699 -26.61 20.56 -38.12
CA ALA A 699 -25.75 21.54 -37.47
C ALA A 699 -24.70 20.92 -36.51
N GLY A 700 -24.95 19.71 -35.99
CA GLY A 700 -24.03 18.98 -35.13
C GLY A 700 -22.89 18.35 -35.91
N LEU A 701 -23.19 17.81 -37.10
CA LEU A 701 -22.17 17.34 -38.04
C LEU A 701 -21.40 18.50 -38.68
N ARG A 702 -22.05 19.62 -39.01
CA ARG A 702 -21.34 20.84 -39.44
C ARG A 702 -20.25 21.23 -38.45
N LYS A 703 -20.59 21.27 -37.15
CA LYS A 703 -19.67 21.65 -36.10
C LYS A 703 -18.51 20.67 -35.98
N SER A 704 -18.77 19.35 -35.97
CA SER A 704 -17.70 18.37 -35.80
C SER A 704 -16.72 18.34 -36.97
N PHE A 705 -17.19 18.29 -38.21
CA PHE A 705 -16.33 18.35 -39.40
C PHE A 705 -15.52 19.65 -39.48
N TRP A 706 -16.11 20.79 -39.11
CA TRP A 706 -15.40 22.07 -39.05
C TRP A 706 -14.26 22.06 -38.01
N TRP A 707 -14.49 21.46 -36.84
CA TRP A 707 -13.47 21.31 -35.81
C TRP A 707 -12.39 20.31 -36.19
N THR A 708 -12.74 19.12 -36.71
CA THR A 708 -11.77 18.10 -37.12
C THR A 708 -10.87 18.62 -38.24
N GLY A 709 -11.42 19.32 -39.24
CA GLY A 709 -10.61 19.93 -40.31
C GLY A 709 -9.61 20.98 -39.80
N HIS A 710 -10.03 21.90 -38.91
CA HIS A 710 -9.12 22.92 -38.35
C HIS A 710 -8.09 22.35 -37.36
N LEU A 711 -8.40 21.26 -36.64
CA LEU A 711 -7.45 20.55 -35.79
C LEU A 711 -6.45 19.72 -36.59
N PHE A 712 -6.88 19.13 -37.71
CA PHE A 712 -6.00 18.34 -38.57
C PHE A 712 -5.10 19.21 -39.45
N LEU A 713 -5.55 20.37 -39.93
CA LEU A 713 -4.78 21.27 -40.79
C LEU A 713 -3.34 21.60 -40.31
N PRO A 714 -3.07 21.98 -39.05
CA PRO A 714 -1.70 22.24 -38.60
C PRO A 714 -0.84 20.97 -38.55
N PHE A 715 -1.43 19.83 -38.18
CA PHE A 715 -0.74 18.53 -38.21
C PHE A 715 -0.40 18.11 -39.64
N ALA A 716 -1.36 18.22 -40.56
CA ALA A 716 -1.18 17.99 -41.98
C ALA A 716 -0.07 18.87 -42.58
N SER A 717 -0.04 20.16 -42.22
CA SER A 717 1.00 21.09 -42.66
C SER A 717 2.38 20.72 -42.10
N LEU A 718 2.46 20.33 -40.83
CA LEU A 718 3.71 19.87 -40.20
C LEU A 718 4.24 18.57 -40.81
N VAL A 719 3.38 17.57 -41.03
CA VAL A 719 3.75 16.32 -41.70
C VAL A 719 4.26 16.62 -43.12
N SER A 720 3.57 17.50 -43.85
CA SER A 720 4.01 17.91 -45.19
C SER A 720 5.41 18.53 -45.14
N LEU A 721 5.67 19.46 -44.21
CA LEU A 721 6.99 20.09 -44.00
C LEU A 721 8.11 19.07 -43.73
N VAL A 722 7.86 18.08 -42.88
CA VAL A 722 8.87 17.10 -42.45
C VAL A 722 9.25 16.12 -43.56
N PHE A 723 8.30 15.71 -44.41
CA PHE A 723 8.53 14.69 -45.43
C PHE A 723 8.82 15.24 -46.83
N PHE A 724 8.38 16.47 -47.15
CA PHE A 724 8.49 17.03 -48.51
C PHE A 724 9.09 18.44 -48.56
N ALA A 725 9.59 18.96 -47.42
CA ALA A 725 10.30 20.23 -47.21
C ALA A 725 10.20 21.27 -48.36
N GLU A 726 11.09 21.14 -49.35
CA GLU A 726 11.32 22.07 -50.47
C GLU A 726 10.03 22.40 -51.26
N GLU A 727 9.14 21.43 -51.44
CA GLU A 727 7.91 21.54 -52.26
C GLU A 727 6.66 21.95 -51.45
N THR A 728 6.83 22.29 -50.17
CA THR A 728 5.70 22.52 -49.24
C THR A 728 5.18 23.96 -49.23
N VAL A 729 5.78 24.86 -50.03
CA VAL A 729 5.35 26.26 -50.19
C VAL A 729 3.83 26.36 -50.39
N TRP A 730 3.29 25.57 -51.32
CA TRP A 730 1.86 25.57 -51.64
C TRP A 730 0.98 25.08 -50.50
N ALA A 731 1.44 24.08 -49.73
CA ALA A 731 0.71 23.56 -48.57
C ALA A 731 0.52 24.65 -47.50
N PHE A 732 1.57 25.43 -47.21
CA PHE A 732 1.54 26.52 -46.24
C PHE A 732 0.80 27.77 -46.74
N LEU A 733 0.91 28.11 -48.03
CA LEU A 733 0.11 29.19 -48.62
C LEU A 733 -1.39 28.85 -48.63
N ILE A 734 -1.76 27.60 -48.93
CA ILE A 734 -3.14 27.12 -48.83
C ILE A 734 -3.61 27.14 -47.37
N ALA A 735 -2.80 26.69 -46.41
CA ALA A 735 -3.15 26.77 -44.99
C ALA A 735 -3.37 28.22 -44.53
N ALA A 736 -2.50 29.15 -44.93
CA ALA A 736 -2.68 30.58 -44.66
C ALA A 736 -3.97 31.14 -45.28
N ALA A 737 -4.30 30.75 -46.51
CA ALA A 737 -5.55 31.12 -47.17
C ALA A 737 -6.79 30.54 -46.47
N VAL A 738 -6.74 29.28 -46.03
CA VAL A 738 -7.82 28.63 -45.26
C VAL A 738 -8.04 29.36 -43.92
N TYR A 739 -6.97 29.67 -43.17
CA TYR A 739 -7.10 30.46 -41.94
C TYR A 739 -7.65 31.87 -42.21
N GLY A 740 -7.22 32.54 -43.28
CA GLY A 740 -7.73 33.85 -43.69
C GLY A 740 -9.21 33.84 -44.10
N LEU A 741 -9.68 32.77 -44.75
CA LEU A 741 -11.11 32.56 -45.04
C LEU A 741 -11.90 32.28 -43.77
N SER A 742 -11.41 31.40 -42.90
CA SER A 742 -12.03 31.06 -41.62
C SER A 742 -12.15 32.25 -40.67
N LEU A 743 -11.25 33.23 -40.77
CA LEU A 743 -11.33 34.51 -40.06
C LEU A 743 -12.63 35.28 -40.36
N ARG A 744 -13.22 35.15 -41.56
CA ARG A 744 -14.50 35.79 -41.93
C ARG A 744 -15.70 35.23 -41.17
N TRP A 745 -15.60 34.00 -40.67
CA TRP A 745 -16.66 33.33 -39.91
C TRP A 745 -16.38 33.23 -38.40
N ALA A 746 -15.19 33.63 -37.96
CA ALA A 746 -14.82 33.65 -36.55
C ALA A 746 -15.55 34.78 -35.80
N ARG A 747 -16.34 34.42 -34.78
CA ARG A 747 -17.10 35.35 -33.93
C ARG A 747 -16.59 35.50 -32.49
N ALA A 748 -15.75 34.57 -32.03
CA ALA A 748 -15.17 34.61 -30.70
C ALA A 748 -13.73 35.12 -30.75
N GLU A 749 -13.33 35.95 -29.79
CA GLU A 749 -12.02 36.61 -29.78
C GLU A 749 -10.84 35.64 -29.90
N TRP A 750 -10.90 34.52 -29.18
CA TRP A 750 -9.87 33.49 -29.23
C TRP A 750 -9.79 32.78 -30.59
N LEU A 751 -10.92 32.54 -31.26
CA LEU A 751 -10.96 31.97 -32.62
C LEU A 751 -10.39 32.95 -33.65
N ILE A 752 -10.67 34.24 -33.49
CA ILE A 752 -10.08 35.30 -34.31
C ILE A 752 -8.55 35.31 -34.12
N GLY A 753 -8.07 35.24 -32.88
CA GLY A 753 -6.65 35.14 -32.56
C GLY A 753 -5.99 33.89 -33.15
N SER A 754 -6.56 32.70 -32.90
CA SER A 754 -6.01 31.43 -33.40
C SER A 754 -5.91 31.38 -34.93
N PHE A 755 -6.91 31.84 -35.67
CA PHE A 755 -6.84 31.86 -37.13
C PHE A 755 -5.92 32.97 -37.65
N LEU A 756 -5.90 34.16 -37.03
CA LEU A 756 -4.99 35.23 -37.43
C LEU A 756 -3.53 34.82 -37.26
N TYR A 757 -3.17 34.28 -36.09
CA TYR A 757 -1.80 33.88 -35.79
C TYR A 757 -1.40 32.59 -36.52
N GLY A 758 -2.30 31.61 -36.65
CA GLY A 758 -2.09 30.43 -37.50
C GLY A 758 -1.85 30.81 -38.96
N GLY A 759 -2.59 31.81 -39.46
CA GLY A 759 -2.39 32.39 -40.79
C GLY A 759 -1.02 33.07 -40.94
N PHE A 760 -0.60 33.89 -39.97
CA PHE A 760 0.73 34.52 -39.99
C PHE A 760 1.88 33.52 -39.87
N THR A 761 1.76 32.49 -39.03
CA THR A 761 2.79 31.44 -38.91
C THR A 761 2.86 30.59 -40.17
N ALA A 762 1.72 30.21 -40.75
CA ALA A 762 1.68 29.50 -42.03
C ALA A 762 2.26 30.36 -43.17
N PHE A 763 1.97 31.66 -43.20
CA PHE A 763 2.56 32.59 -44.15
C PHE A 763 4.09 32.71 -43.99
N TRP A 764 4.59 32.84 -42.76
CA TRP A 764 6.04 32.87 -42.49
C TRP A 764 6.75 31.61 -43.02
N ILE A 765 6.21 30.43 -42.71
CA ILE A 765 6.79 29.16 -43.16
C ILE A 765 6.71 29.06 -44.69
N GLY A 766 5.59 29.45 -45.30
CA GLY A 766 5.44 29.51 -46.76
C GLY A 766 6.45 30.46 -47.44
N VAL A 767 6.69 31.64 -46.86
CA VAL A 767 7.74 32.57 -47.33
C VAL A 767 9.13 31.96 -47.15
N THR A 768 9.38 31.28 -46.02
CA THR A 768 10.67 30.63 -45.71
C THR A 768 10.98 29.51 -46.70
N GLN A 769 10.01 28.62 -46.96
CA GLN A 769 10.13 27.60 -48.01
C GLN A 769 10.20 28.24 -49.41
N GLY A 770 9.61 29.42 -49.60
CA GLY A 770 9.79 30.20 -50.84
C GLY A 770 11.25 30.63 -51.09
N PHE A 771 12.03 30.95 -50.06
CA PHE A 771 13.47 31.19 -50.20
C PHE A 771 14.26 29.89 -50.51
N VAL A 772 13.79 28.74 -50.03
CA VAL A 772 14.36 27.42 -50.36
C VAL A 772 14.07 27.06 -51.83
N LEU A 773 12.81 27.20 -52.27
CA LEU A 773 12.39 26.94 -53.66
C LEU A 773 13.05 27.88 -54.69
N LEU A 774 13.50 29.06 -54.25
CA LEU A 774 14.25 30.03 -55.07
C LEU A 774 15.78 29.86 -54.98
N ASP A 775 16.27 28.78 -54.36
CA ASP A 775 17.70 28.44 -54.20
C ASP A 775 18.53 29.58 -53.56
N ALA A 776 17.96 30.22 -52.53
CA ALA A 776 18.58 31.36 -51.83
C ALA A 776 18.80 31.10 -50.31
N PRO A 777 19.49 30.01 -49.92
CA PRO A 777 19.59 29.57 -48.51
C PRO A 777 20.31 30.58 -47.61
N GLU A 778 21.35 31.25 -48.11
CA GLU A 778 22.10 32.29 -47.37
C GLU A 778 21.26 33.52 -47.02
N SER A 779 20.06 33.65 -47.59
CA SER A 779 19.11 34.74 -47.34
C SER A 779 17.91 34.34 -46.49
N ILE A 780 17.83 33.11 -45.97
CA ILE A 780 16.67 32.60 -45.22
C ILE A 780 16.33 33.46 -43.99
N GLN A 781 17.32 34.05 -43.29
CA GLN A 781 17.07 34.95 -42.16
C GLN A 781 16.19 36.15 -42.55
N TYR A 782 16.30 36.65 -43.78
CA TYR A 782 15.47 37.75 -44.28
C TYR A 782 13.99 37.37 -44.44
N ALA A 783 13.63 36.08 -44.49
CA ALA A 783 12.22 35.65 -44.50
C ALA A 783 11.47 36.09 -43.22
N ALA A 784 12.14 36.07 -42.07
CA ALA A 784 11.59 36.55 -40.81
C ALA A 784 11.43 38.08 -40.81
N LEU A 785 12.43 38.82 -41.31
CA LEU A 785 12.34 40.28 -41.48
C LEU A 785 11.20 40.67 -42.45
N LEU A 786 11.14 40.05 -43.63
CA LEU A 786 10.11 40.30 -44.63
C LEU A 786 8.71 40.05 -44.07
N THR A 787 8.53 38.95 -43.34
CA THR A 787 7.27 38.63 -42.68
C THR A 787 6.91 39.69 -41.61
N SER A 788 7.86 40.08 -40.76
CA SER A 788 7.65 41.15 -39.78
C SER A 788 7.28 42.48 -40.43
N VAL A 789 7.93 42.86 -41.54
CA VAL A 789 7.62 44.08 -42.31
C VAL A 789 6.21 44.00 -42.91
N MET A 790 5.83 42.87 -43.53
CA MET A 790 4.48 42.69 -44.09
C MET A 790 3.39 42.79 -43.01
N ILE A 791 3.59 42.16 -41.85
CA ILE A 791 2.64 42.25 -40.73
C ILE A 791 2.68 43.65 -40.10
N ALA A 792 3.84 44.32 -40.02
CA ALA A 792 3.96 45.69 -39.51
C ALA A 792 3.27 46.72 -40.41
N ILE A 793 3.32 46.55 -41.73
CA ILE A 793 2.55 47.36 -42.70
C ILE A 793 1.05 47.18 -42.44
N GLY A 794 0.58 45.92 -42.32
CA GLY A 794 -0.82 45.65 -41.99
C GLY A 794 -1.24 46.23 -40.63
N TRP A 795 -0.38 46.13 -39.61
CA TRP A 795 -0.58 46.76 -38.30
C TRP A 795 -0.69 48.29 -38.42
N TYR A 796 0.19 48.93 -39.21
CA TYR A 796 0.21 50.37 -39.37
C TYR A 796 -1.11 50.93 -39.95
N PHE A 797 -1.70 50.22 -40.92
CA PHE A 797 -2.97 50.59 -41.56
C PHE A 797 -4.22 50.11 -40.80
N SER A 798 -4.09 49.11 -39.92
CA SER A 798 -5.20 48.60 -39.11
C SER A 798 -5.70 49.63 -38.08
N LYS A 799 -6.95 49.47 -37.62
CA LYS A 799 -7.56 50.38 -36.63
C LYS A 799 -8.20 49.62 -35.47
N GLY A 800 -8.14 50.21 -34.28
CA GLY A 800 -8.82 49.72 -33.07
C GLY A 800 -8.31 48.34 -32.62
N ALA A 801 -9.24 47.41 -32.40
CA ALA A 801 -8.90 46.06 -31.92
C ALA A 801 -7.93 45.30 -32.85
N TRP A 802 -7.99 45.54 -34.16
CA TRP A 802 -7.09 44.88 -35.12
C TRP A 802 -5.63 45.32 -34.96
N THR A 803 -5.38 46.60 -34.66
CA THR A 803 -4.05 47.13 -34.34
C THR A 803 -3.45 46.37 -33.16
N ARG A 804 -4.21 46.24 -32.07
CA ARG A 804 -3.76 45.51 -30.90
C ARG A 804 -3.54 44.01 -31.15
N ARG A 805 -4.42 43.34 -31.90
CA ARG A 805 -4.26 41.92 -32.30
C ARG A 805 -2.99 41.71 -33.12
N MET A 806 -2.71 42.57 -34.09
CA MET A 806 -1.52 42.44 -34.93
C MET A 806 -0.24 42.78 -34.15
N ALA A 807 -0.27 43.77 -33.25
CA ALA A 807 0.83 44.10 -32.34
C ALA A 807 1.27 42.89 -31.51
N PHE A 808 0.30 42.14 -30.95
CA PHE A 808 0.57 40.95 -30.12
C PHE A 808 1.29 39.81 -30.86
N TYR A 809 1.23 39.76 -32.19
CA TYR A 809 2.01 38.80 -32.98
C TYR A 809 3.32 39.43 -33.49
N VAL A 810 3.24 40.59 -34.15
CA VAL A 810 4.39 41.17 -34.86
C VAL A 810 5.52 41.56 -33.92
N VAL A 811 5.23 42.00 -32.68
CA VAL A 811 6.27 42.41 -31.72
C VAL A 811 7.11 41.22 -31.25
N PRO A 812 6.55 40.15 -30.64
CA PRO A 812 7.35 38.99 -30.25
C PRO A 812 7.95 38.25 -31.46
N PHE A 813 7.25 38.22 -32.60
CA PHE A 813 7.78 37.63 -33.83
C PHE A 813 8.97 38.44 -34.39
N SER A 814 8.95 39.78 -34.30
CA SER A 814 10.09 40.62 -34.69
C SER A 814 11.29 40.42 -33.77
N VAL A 815 11.07 40.27 -32.45
CA VAL A 815 12.14 39.94 -31.49
C VAL A 815 12.74 38.56 -31.79
N LEU A 816 11.92 37.57 -32.12
CA LEU A 816 12.39 36.25 -32.57
C LEU A 816 13.16 36.36 -33.89
N GLY A 817 12.68 37.15 -34.86
CA GLY A 817 13.38 37.42 -36.10
C GLY A 817 14.73 38.11 -35.90
N MET A 818 14.84 39.06 -34.96
CA MET A 818 16.13 39.65 -34.57
C MET A 818 17.07 38.62 -33.94
N PHE A 819 16.55 37.71 -33.11
CA PHE A 819 17.34 36.59 -32.57
C PHE A 819 17.84 35.65 -33.68
N LEU A 820 17.04 35.40 -34.72
CA LEU A 820 17.48 34.62 -35.89
C LEU A 820 18.64 35.28 -36.67
N PHE A 821 18.79 36.61 -36.62
CA PHE A 821 19.96 37.31 -37.17
C PHE A 821 21.19 37.16 -36.27
N VAL A 822 21.01 37.19 -34.94
CA VAL A 822 22.08 37.07 -33.94
C VAL A 822 22.74 35.68 -33.94
N ILE A 823 22.06 34.64 -34.43
CA ILE A 823 22.62 33.28 -34.55
C ILE A 823 23.28 32.99 -35.92
N VAL A 824 23.35 33.96 -36.84
CA VAL A 824 24.03 33.79 -38.13
C VAL A 824 25.55 33.72 -37.90
N PRO A 825 26.27 32.68 -38.38
CA PRO A 825 27.69 32.49 -38.07
C PRO A 825 28.64 33.61 -38.55
N VAL A 826 28.27 34.32 -39.61
CA VAL A 826 29.05 35.44 -40.16
C VAL A 826 28.21 36.70 -40.00
N PHE A 827 28.61 37.59 -39.07
CA PHE A 827 27.84 38.79 -38.73
C PHE A 827 28.49 40.06 -39.30
N ASP A 828 28.25 40.30 -40.59
CA ASP A 828 28.86 41.38 -41.36
C ASP A 828 28.24 42.77 -41.07
N VAL A 829 28.78 43.81 -41.73
CA VAL A 829 28.27 45.19 -41.63
C VAL A 829 26.80 45.27 -42.07
N THR A 830 26.40 44.50 -43.10
CA THR A 830 25.04 44.48 -43.62
C THR A 830 24.06 43.93 -42.58
N LEU A 831 24.37 42.78 -41.97
CA LEU A 831 23.58 42.18 -40.91
C LEU A 831 23.54 43.07 -39.65
N PHE A 832 24.64 43.71 -39.27
CA PHE A 832 24.67 44.67 -38.17
C PHE A 832 23.72 45.86 -38.40
N VAL A 833 23.80 46.51 -39.56
CA VAL A 833 22.94 47.65 -39.92
C VAL A 833 21.48 47.23 -40.06
N VAL A 834 21.19 46.10 -40.71
CA VAL A 834 19.82 45.59 -40.85
C VAL A 834 19.22 45.20 -39.50
N THR A 835 20.00 44.58 -38.60
CA THR A 835 19.53 44.25 -37.24
C THR A 835 19.25 45.50 -36.42
N LEU A 836 20.05 46.56 -36.56
CA LEU A 836 19.78 47.86 -35.93
C LEU A 836 18.49 48.49 -36.47
N LEU A 837 18.24 48.47 -37.77
CA LEU A 837 16.99 48.95 -38.37
C LEU A 837 15.78 48.11 -37.92
N TYR A 838 15.94 46.80 -37.80
CA TYR A 838 14.92 45.87 -37.29
C TYR A 838 14.60 46.16 -35.80
N ALA A 839 15.63 46.46 -35.00
CA ALA A 839 15.47 46.92 -33.62
C ALA A 839 14.70 48.24 -33.55
N VAL A 840 15.05 49.22 -34.38
CA VAL A 840 14.35 50.53 -34.44
C VAL A 840 12.89 50.37 -34.83
N MET A 841 12.57 49.55 -35.83
CA MET A 841 11.18 49.23 -36.20
C MET A 841 10.41 48.60 -35.03
N THR A 842 11.03 47.62 -34.36
CA THR A 842 10.41 46.91 -33.23
C THR A 842 10.17 47.83 -32.02
N LEU A 843 11.15 48.66 -31.68
CA LEU A 843 11.05 49.67 -30.63
C LEU A 843 10.01 50.76 -30.96
N PHE A 844 9.90 51.18 -32.22
CA PHE A 844 8.86 52.12 -32.66
C PHE A 844 7.44 51.55 -32.44
N ILE A 845 7.21 50.27 -32.79
CA ILE A 845 5.93 49.59 -32.54
C ILE A 845 5.67 49.52 -31.03
N MET A 846 6.66 49.09 -30.23
CA MET A 846 6.53 49.02 -28.76
C MET A 846 6.19 50.37 -28.12
N HIS A 847 6.85 51.47 -28.52
CA HIS A 847 6.54 52.79 -27.99
C HIS A 847 5.15 53.30 -28.40
N ARG A 848 4.71 53.04 -29.64
CA ARG A 848 3.36 53.42 -30.10
C ARG A 848 2.26 52.69 -29.32
N GLU A 849 2.46 51.42 -29.01
CA GLU A 849 1.55 50.60 -28.19
C GLU A 849 1.74 50.81 -26.67
N LYS A 850 2.70 51.64 -26.25
CA LYS A 850 3.06 51.91 -24.84
C LYS A 850 3.56 50.68 -24.08
N TRP A 851 4.22 49.77 -24.78
CA TRP A 851 4.78 48.51 -24.28
C TRP A 851 6.24 48.68 -23.80
N ASP A 852 6.53 49.83 -23.17
CA ASP A 852 7.86 50.27 -22.76
C ASP A 852 8.64 49.20 -21.94
N VAL A 853 7.94 48.38 -21.15
CA VAL A 853 8.54 47.30 -20.34
C VAL A 853 9.19 46.20 -21.19
N PHE A 854 8.75 45.97 -22.42
CA PHE A 854 9.30 44.92 -23.28
C PHE A 854 10.49 45.38 -24.14
N THR A 855 10.81 46.67 -24.14
CA THR A 855 11.96 47.24 -24.89
C THR A 855 13.31 46.65 -24.47
N ALA A 856 13.40 46.04 -23.28
CA ALA A 856 14.56 45.30 -22.82
C ALA A 856 15.05 44.25 -23.82
N LEU A 857 14.13 43.51 -24.46
CA LEU A 857 14.48 42.39 -25.33
C LEU A 857 15.20 42.82 -26.62
N PRO A 858 14.64 43.72 -27.46
CA PRO A 858 15.36 44.20 -28.64
C PRO A 858 16.63 44.99 -28.27
N LEU A 859 16.66 45.73 -27.16
CA LEU A 859 17.88 46.41 -26.68
C LEU A 859 18.98 45.43 -26.25
N ALA A 860 18.63 44.32 -25.60
CA ALA A 860 19.58 43.26 -25.23
C ALA A 860 20.13 42.53 -26.46
N LEU A 861 19.29 42.27 -27.46
CA LEU A 861 19.75 41.71 -28.74
C LEU A 861 20.71 42.66 -29.47
N VAL A 862 20.42 43.97 -29.52
CA VAL A 862 21.37 44.96 -30.07
C VAL A 862 22.67 44.97 -29.26
N TYR A 863 22.62 44.91 -27.93
CA TYR A 863 23.82 44.75 -27.11
C TYR A 863 24.63 43.49 -27.49
N SER A 864 23.98 42.34 -27.73
CA SER A 864 24.65 41.12 -28.21
C SER A 864 25.33 41.30 -29.57
N THR A 865 24.73 42.04 -30.51
CA THR A 865 25.37 42.29 -31.83
C THR A 865 26.71 43.02 -31.74
N LEU A 866 26.96 43.80 -30.68
CA LEU A 866 28.25 44.50 -30.49
C LEU A 866 29.44 43.55 -30.31
N TRP A 867 29.17 42.33 -29.82
CA TRP A 867 30.15 41.27 -29.57
C TRP A 867 30.35 40.35 -30.78
N LEU A 868 29.32 40.22 -31.61
CA LEU A 868 29.34 39.38 -32.82
C LEU A 868 29.91 40.13 -34.04
N TYR A 869 29.85 41.46 -34.02
CA TYR A 869 30.34 42.31 -35.10
C TYR A 869 31.88 42.30 -35.17
N ASP A 870 32.43 41.70 -36.22
CA ASP A 870 33.88 41.52 -36.43
C ASP A 870 34.56 42.73 -37.10
N GLY A 871 33.79 43.73 -37.57
CA GLY A 871 34.34 44.89 -38.26
C GLY A 871 35.08 45.87 -37.33
N THR A 872 36.32 46.22 -37.66
CA THR A 872 37.13 47.20 -36.90
C THR A 872 36.81 48.64 -37.31
N ILE A 873 36.70 49.54 -36.32
CA ILE A 873 36.46 50.99 -36.53
C ILE A 873 37.68 51.81 -36.06
N PHE A 874 38.37 51.35 -35.02
CA PHE A 874 39.60 51.91 -34.45
C PHE A 874 40.72 50.86 -34.38
N SER A 875 41.84 51.19 -33.73
CA SER A 875 42.91 50.22 -33.46
C SER A 875 42.40 49.01 -32.65
N THR A 876 42.90 47.83 -33.00
CA THR A 876 42.41 46.52 -32.53
C THR A 876 42.37 46.35 -31.01
N GLU A 877 43.24 47.04 -30.28
CA GLU A 877 43.33 46.96 -28.81
C GLU A 877 42.19 47.66 -28.05
N TYR A 878 41.54 48.68 -28.63
CA TYR A 878 40.58 49.53 -27.90
C TYR A 878 39.20 49.66 -28.57
N ASP A 879 39.03 49.14 -29.79
CA ASP A 879 37.80 49.27 -30.57
C ASP A 879 36.55 48.79 -29.81
N MET A 880 36.62 47.61 -29.19
CA MET A 880 35.52 47.04 -28.40
C MET A 880 35.20 47.86 -27.14
N LEU A 881 36.22 48.38 -26.44
CA LEU A 881 36.04 49.28 -25.30
C LEU A 881 35.33 50.56 -25.73
N PHE A 882 35.71 51.11 -26.89
CA PHE A 882 35.05 52.29 -27.48
C PHE A 882 33.59 51.99 -27.84
N ARG A 883 33.29 50.87 -28.52
CA ARG A 883 31.91 50.45 -28.86
C ARG A 883 31.02 50.38 -27.60
N LEU A 884 31.51 49.73 -26.54
CA LEU A 884 30.76 49.60 -25.28
C LEU A 884 30.52 50.95 -24.59
N VAL A 885 31.53 51.83 -24.55
CA VAL A 885 31.40 53.17 -23.95
C VAL A 885 30.43 54.04 -24.75
N VAL A 886 30.50 54.03 -26.09
CA VAL A 886 29.57 54.78 -26.95
C VAL A 886 28.15 54.24 -26.84
N PHE A 887 27.96 52.93 -26.87
CA PHE A 887 26.65 52.30 -26.71
C PHE A 887 26.03 52.61 -25.33
N ALA A 888 26.81 52.46 -24.25
CA ALA A 888 26.37 52.82 -22.91
C ALA A 888 26.03 54.32 -22.80
N GLY A 889 26.81 55.20 -23.43
CA GLY A 889 26.55 56.64 -23.47
C GLY A 889 25.27 57.00 -24.24
N LEU A 890 25.04 56.39 -25.41
CA LEU A 890 23.83 56.57 -26.21
C LEU A 890 22.57 56.09 -25.48
N LEU A 891 22.63 54.90 -24.86
CA LEU A 891 21.51 54.39 -24.08
C LEU A 891 21.26 55.22 -22.81
N LEU A 892 22.32 55.66 -22.11
CA LEU A 892 22.18 56.54 -20.96
C LEU A 892 21.55 57.89 -21.35
N ALA A 893 21.96 58.47 -22.48
CA ALA A 893 21.36 59.69 -23.01
C ALA A 893 19.87 59.49 -23.40
N ALA A 894 19.55 58.40 -24.11
CA ALA A 894 18.17 58.05 -24.46
C ALA A 894 17.30 57.86 -23.20
N GLY A 895 17.80 57.14 -22.20
CA GLY A 895 17.12 56.96 -20.91
C GLY A 895 16.88 58.28 -20.19
N LEU A 896 17.91 59.13 -20.07
CA LEU A 896 17.81 60.46 -19.45
C LEU A 896 16.81 61.40 -20.16
N LEU A 897 16.68 61.30 -21.49
CA LEU A 897 15.77 62.12 -22.29
C LEU A 897 14.32 61.59 -22.28
N MET A 898 14.12 60.26 -22.31
CA MET A 898 12.80 59.65 -22.46
C MET A 898 12.11 59.29 -21.13
N TYR A 899 12.86 59.17 -20.03
CA TYR A 899 12.35 58.71 -18.74
C TYR A 899 12.73 59.67 -17.59
N PRO A 900 11.77 60.24 -16.83
CA PRO A 900 12.08 61.10 -15.69
C PRO A 900 12.60 60.32 -14.47
N VAL A 901 12.23 59.05 -14.33
CA VAL A 901 12.66 58.13 -13.27
C VAL A 901 12.98 56.75 -13.85
N THR A 902 13.87 56.00 -13.19
CA THR A 902 14.33 54.67 -13.64
C THR A 902 13.28 53.57 -13.51
N TYR A 903 12.37 53.71 -12.54
CA TYR A 903 11.23 52.82 -12.32
C TYR A 903 10.05 53.63 -11.77
N GLN A 904 8.85 53.40 -12.31
CA GLN A 904 7.60 54.01 -11.89
C GLN A 904 6.46 52.99 -11.89
N GLU A 905 5.76 52.84 -10.77
CA GLU A 905 4.47 52.15 -10.72
C GLU A 905 3.36 53.04 -11.27
N GLN A 906 2.53 52.47 -12.14
CA GLN A 906 1.40 53.13 -12.79
C GLN A 906 0.12 52.40 -12.41
N ARG A 907 -0.63 52.96 -11.46
CA ARG A 907 -1.96 52.46 -11.11
C ARG A 907 -2.92 52.69 -12.28
N ASP A 908 -3.91 51.81 -12.39
CA ASP A 908 -5.01 51.86 -13.36
C ASP A 908 -4.60 51.78 -14.86
N LYS A 909 -3.51 51.03 -15.14
CA LYS A 909 -3.11 50.64 -16.50
C LYS A 909 -2.84 49.14 -16.61
N GLU A 910 -3.00 48.61 -17.83
CA GLU A 910 -2.81 47.18 -18.13
C GLU A 910 -1.37 46.68 -17.89
N ILE A 911 -0.38 47.55 -18.09
CA ILE A 911 1.01 47.31 -17.69
C ILE A 911 1.29 48.24 -16.49
N PRO A 912 1.37 47.71 -15.26
CA PRO A 912 1.39 48.52 -14.04
C PRO A 912 2.76 49.13 -13.70
N VAL A 913 3.75 48.98 -14.57
CA VAL A 913 5.14 49.40 -14.35
C VAL A 913 5.69 50.07 -15.61
N LYS A 914 6.50 51.12 -15.44
CA LYS A 914 7.35 51.68 -16.49
C LYS A 914 8.81 51.69 -16.01
N ILE A 915 9.71 51.11 -16.81
CA ILE A 915 11.13 50.95 -16.50
C ILE A 915 11.97 51.61 -17.60
N ASP A 916 13.02 52.33 -17.21
CA ASP A 916 14.03 52.84 -18.13
C ASP A 916 15.07 51.74 -18.45
N TRP A 917 14.68 50.84 -19.36
CA TRP A 917 15.58 49.77 -19.83
C TRP A 917 16.80 50.27 -20.60
N TYR A 918 16.77 51.50 -21.12
CA TYR A 918 17.92 52.13 -21.77
C TYR A 918 19.02 52.38 -20.74
N SER A 919 18.69 53.04 -19.61
CA SER A 919 19.66 53.19 -18.50
C SER A 919 20.17 51.84 -17.96
N VAL A 920 19.29 50.83 -17.84
CA VAL A 920 19.67 49.51 -17.28
C VAL A 920 20.61 48.74 -18.21
N ILE A 921 20.33 48.70 -19.52
CA ILE A 921 21.20 47.99 -20.48
C ILE A 921 22.47 48.79 -20.77
N GLY A 922 22.41 50.12 -20.71
CA GLY A 922 23.59 50.97 -20.68
C GLY A 922 24.50 50.67 -19.47
N PHE A 923 23.93 50.41 -18.29
CA PHE A 923 24.68 49.98 -17.11
C PHE A 923 25.32 48.60 -17.29
N ALA A 924 24.58 47.64 -17.86
CA ALA A 924 25.12 46.32 -18.18
C ALA A 924 26.34 46.44 -19.11
N ALA A 925 26.27 47.27 -20.15
CA ALA A 925 27.38 47.54 -21.06
C ALA A 925 28.59 48.20 -20.34
N LEU A 926 28.38 49.06 -19.34
CA LEU A 926 29.47 49.59 -18.50
C LEU A 926 30.14 48.51 -17.66
N CYS A 927 29.36 47.61 -17.05
CA CYS A 927 29.91 46.46 -16.30
C CYS A 927 30.71 45.51 -17.21
N SER A 928 30.33 45.39 -18.48
CA SER A 928 31.03 44.54 -19.45
C SER A 928 32.43 45.02 -19.81
N ILE A 929 32.78 46.29 -19.54
CA ILE A 929 34.12 46.82 -19.77
C ILE A 929 35.15 46.06 -18.90
N TYR A 930 34.76 45.52 -17.73
CA TYR A 930 35.62 44.65 -16.91
C TYR A 930 36.05 43.34 -17.59
N VAL A 931 35.33 42.89 -18.63
CA VAL A 931 35.61 41.66 -19.37
C VAL A 931 36.52 41.94 -20.57
N VAL A 932 36.67 43.19 -20.99
CA VAL A 932 37.55 43.58 -22.09
C VAL A 932 39.00 43.55 -21.59
N PRO A 933 39.90 42.74 -22.18
CA PRO A 933 41.29 42.70 -21.79
C PRO A 933 41.96 44.03 -22.16
N ALA A 934 42.46 44.75 -21.15
CA ALA A 934 43.21 45.98 -21.37
C ALA A 934 44.43 46.00 -20.44
N GLU A 935 45.63 46.07 -21.01
CA GLU A 935 46.87 46.08 -20.23
C GLU A 935 47.11 47.42 -19.55
N ALA A 936 46.74 48.51 -20.22
CA ALA A 936 46.95 49.88 -19.79
C ALA A 936 46.26 50.20 -18.46
N PHE A 937 47.02 50.78 -17.52
CA PHE A 937 46.55 51.13 -16.17
C PHE A 937 45.28 52.02 -16.18
N TRP A 938 45.19 52.99 -17.09
CA TRP A 938 44.01 53.86 -17.21
C TRP A 938 42.73 53.08 -17.57
N ALA A 939 42.86 52.05 -18.41
CA ALA A 939 41.73 51.21 -18.83
C ALA A 939 41.27 50.27 -17.71
N LYS A 940 42.19 49.81 -16.83
CA LYS A 940 41.85 49.03 -15.62
C LYS A 940 41.12 49.86 -14.54
N LEU A 941 41.33 51.18 -14.51
CA LEU A 941 40.64 52.11 -13.61
C LEU A 941 39.27 52.57 -14.16
N LEU A 942 39.14 52.65 -15.49
CA LEU A 942 38.00 53.26 -16.17
C LEU A 942 36.62 52.67 -15.78
N PRO A 943 36.42 51.33 -15.70
CA PRO A 943 35.13 50.76 -15.32
C PRO A 943 34.65 51.20 -13.94
N GLY A 944 35.56 51.22 -12.94
CA GLY A 944 35.24 51.63 -11.57
C GLY A 944 34.81 53.08 -11.47
N LEU A 945 35.43 53.96 -12.27
CA LEU A 945 35.08 55.37 -12.38
C LEU A 945 33.76 55.58 -13.12
N LEU A 946 33.54 54.89 -14.24
CA LEU A 946 32.30 55.01 -15.03
C LEU A 946 31.07 54.46 -14.31
N VAL A 947 31.18 53.32 -13.61
CA VAL A 947 30.11 52.78 -12.75
C VAL A 947 29.80 53.73 -11.59
N SER A 948 30.82 54.27 -10.93
CA SER A 948 30.62 55.26 -9.86
C SER A 948 29.93 56.52 -10.38
N LEU A 949 30.33 57.02 -11.56
CA LEU A 949 29.69 58.15 -12.23
C LEU A 949 28.24 57.86 -12.61
N TYR A 950 27.95 56.69 -13.17
CA TYR A 950 26.59 56.25 -13.49
C TYR A 950 25.69 56.27 -12.24
N LEU A 951 26.13 55.68 -11.12
CA LEU A 951 25.38 55.70 -9.86
C LEU A 951 25.10 57.13 -9.38
N ILE A 952 26.09 58.03 -9.49
CA ILE A 952 25.97 59.45 -9.13
C ILE A 952 24.98 60.19 -10.04
N LEU A 953 24.89 59.86 -11.33
CA LEU A 953 23.93 60.42 -12.28
C LEU A 953 22.49 59.94 -12.00
N GLN A 954 22.32 58.67 -11.61
CA GLN A 954 21.00 58.11 -11.27
C GLN A 954 20.48 58.51 -9.88
N ARG A 955 21.28 59.18 -9.04
CA ARG A 955 20.95 59.50 -7.62
C ARG A 955 19.62 60.23 -7.38
N LYS A 956 19.09 60.94 -8.39
CA LYS A 956 17.79 61.65 -8.33
C LYS A 956 16.66 60.95 -9.09
N ARG A 957 16.97 59.94 -9.89
CA ARG A 957 16.01 59.24 -10.78
C ARG A 957 15.46 57.95 -10.18
N THR A 958 15.94 57.52 -9.01
CA THR A 958 15.55 56.27 -8.34
C THR A 958 14.65 56.54 -7.13
N PRO A 959 13.31 56.47 -7.26
CA PRO A 959 12.39 56.97 -6.23
C PRO A 959 12.33 56.16 -4.93
N TYR A 960 12.75 54.88 -4.95
CA TYR A 960 12.65 53.96 -3.81
C TYR A 960 13.92 53.89 -2.95
N VAL A 961 15.01 54.54 -3.38
CA VAL A 961 16.31 54.51 -2.69
C VAL A 961 16.74 55.95 -2.43
N SER A 962 17.03 56.29 -1.16
CA SER A 962 17.46 57.65 -0.85
C SER A 962 18.81 57.96 -1.53
N ALA A 963 18.99 59.21 -1.97
CA ALA A 963 20.23 59.62 -2.63
C ALA A 963 21.49 59.37 -1.77
N LYS A 964 21.36 59.33 -0.43
CA LYS A 964 22.45 58.98 0.50
C LYS A 964 22.94 57.54 0.29
N TRP A 965 22.02 56.59 0.10
CA TRP A 965 22.35 55.17 -0.15
C TRP A 965 23.01 54.96 -1.51
N ILE A 966 22.57 55.70 -2.54
CA ILE A 966 23.18 55.63 -3.88
C ILE A 966 24.61 56.21 -3.87
N VAL A 967 24.80 57.33 -3.17
CA VAL A 967 26.13 57.92 -2.96
C VAL A 967 27.03 56.99 -2.13
N PHE A 968 26.50 56.34 -1.09
CA PHE A 968 27.23 55.32 -0.32
C PHE A 968 27.66 54.14 -1.19
N GLY A 969 26.77 53.64 -2.06
CA GLY A 969 27.08 52.59 -3.03
C GLY A 969 28.19 53.01 -4.00
N ALA A 970 28.14 54.23 -4.55
CA ALA A 970 29.21 54.77 -5.39
C ALA A 970 30.54 54.88 -4.62
N CYS A 971 30.53 55.34 -3.36
CA CYS A 971 31.72 55.42 -2.52
C CYS A 971 32.31 54.05 -2.17
N ILE A 972 31.49 53.02 -1.94
CA ILE A 972 31.98 51.62 -1.80
C ILE A 972 32.59 51.14 -3.11
N TYR A 973 31.98 51.46 -4.25
CA TYR A 973 32.48 50.99 -5.54
C TYR A 973 33.86 51.57 -5.90
N LEU A 974 34.22 52.74 -5.35
CA LEU A 974 35.58 53.28 -5.41
C LEU A 974 36.64 52.42 -4.67
N LEU A 975 36.25 51.42 -3.87
CA LEU A 975 37.18 50.41 -3.38
C LEU A 975 37.73 49.53 -4.53
N GLN A 976 37.02 49.38 -5.65
CA GLN A 976 37.52 48.61 -6.79
C GLN A 976 38.77 49.25 -7.43
N PRO A 977 38.78 50.54 -7.84
CA PRO A 977 40.00 51.19 -8.30
C PRO A 977 41.06 51.33 -7.20
N TYR A 978 40.68 51.37 -5.91
CA TYR A 978 41.65 51.32 -4.79
C TYR A 978 42.37 49.97 -4.69
N TYR A 979 41.68 48.83 -4.82
CA TYR A 979 42.33 47.52 -4.82
C TYR A 979 43.14 47.27 -6.10
N VAL A 980 42.72 47.81 -7.25
CA VAL A 980 43.57 47.86 -8.47
C VAL A 980 44.82 48.70 -8.22
N LEU A 981 44.74 49.81 -7.49
CA LEU A 981 45.92 50.59 -7.12
C LEU A 981 46.85 49.80 -6.19
N LEU A 982 46.34 49.18 -5.13
CA LEU A 982 47.13 48.36 -4.20
C LEU A 982 47.86 47.21 -4.91
N GLY A 983 47.17 46.47 -5.78
CA GLY A 983 47.76 45.34 -6.51
C GLY A 983 48.81 45.72 -7.56
N ASN A 984 49.04 47.03 -7.80
CA ASN A 984 50.12 47.53 -8.66
C ASN A 984 51.22 48.27 -7.84
N ILE A 985 51.23 48.13 -6.51
CA ILE A 985 52.22 48.70 -5.57
C ILE A 985 52.80 47.57 -4.72
N GLN A 986 54.08 47.66 -4.31
CA GLN A 986 54.74 46.65 -3.46
C GLN A 986 54.49 46.93 -1.96
N ILE A 987 54.15 45.88 -1.20
CA ILE A 987 53.72 45.93 0.22
C ILE A 987 54.51 44.86 1.02
N PHE A 988 54.70 45.06 2.34
CA PHE A 988 55.36 44.09 3.22
C PHE A 988 54.38 43.04 3.78
N ASP A 989 54.76 41.76 3.70
CA ASP A 989 53.97 40.58 4.12
C ASP A 989 53.35 40.71 5.52
N LEU A 990 54.10 41.25 6.50
CA LEU A 990 53.70 41.39 7.91
C LEU A 990 52.45 42.29 8.12
N ILE A 991 52.12 43.16 7.16
CA ILE A 991 50.96 44.08 7.22
C ILE A 991 50.05 43.99 5.99
N GLU A 992 50.32 43.03 5.09
CA GLU A 992 49.56 42.89 3.86
C GLU A 992 48.10 42.55 4.17
N ARG A 993 47.88 41.57 5.05
CA ARG A 993 46.53 41.12 5.44
C ARG A 993 45.69 42.27 5.97
N GLU A 994 46.26 43.10 6.85
CA GLU A 994 45.65 44.26 7.47
C GLU A 994 45.17 45.29 6.42
N LEU A 995 46.01 45.61 5.43
CA LEU A 995 45.67 46.58 4.38
C LEU A 995 44.52 46.10 3.48
N TYR A 996 44.36 44.79 3.29
CA TYR A 996 43.20 44.25 2.59
C TYR A 996 41.91 44.25 3.43
N VAL A 997 41.98 43.93 4.73
CA VAL A 997 40.78 43.72 5.58
C VAL A 997 40.28 44.98 6.30
N LEU A 998 41.16 45.91 6.69
CA LEU A 998 40.78 47.11 7.45
C LEU A 998 39.86 48.10 6.69
N PRO A 999 39.93 48.28 5.35
CA PRO A 999 38.98 49.10 4.61
C PRO A 999 37.51 48.67 4.80
N TRP A 1000 37.26 47.37 5.03
CA TRP A 1000 35.91 46.87 5.32
C TRP A 1000 35.39 47.28 6.70
N VAL A 1001 36.29 47.41 7.69
CA VAL A 1001 35.94 47.96 9.02
C VAL A 1001 35.54 49.44 8.87
N ALA A 1002 36.28 50.21 8.06
CA ALA A 1002 35.94 51.60 7.75
C ALA A 1002 34.61 51.73 6.97
N ALA A 1003 34.36 50.85 6.00
CA ALA A 1003 33.09 50.81 5.25
C ALA A 1003 31.88 50.51 6.17
N VAL A 1004 32.04 49.61 7.14
CA VAL A 1004 31.00 49.26 8.13
C VAL A 1004 30.77 50.36 9.17
N ILE A 1005 31.79 51.18 9.48
CA ILE A 1005 31.64 52.40 10.28
C ILE A 1005 30.89 53.48 9.47
N PHE A 1006 31.22 53.67 8.19
CA PHE A 1006 30.52 54.61 7.31
C PHE A 1006 29.06 54.21 7.07
N LEU A 1007 28.78 52.91 6.93
CA LEU A 1007 27.42 52.35 6.83
C LEU A 1007 26.54 52.79 8.01
N LYS A 1008 27.06 52.72 9.23
CA LYS A 1008 26.36 53.15 10.46
C LYS A 1008 26.04 54.65 10.47
N LYS A 1009 26.77 55.47 9.70
CA LYS A 1009 26.53 56.92 9.55
C LYS A 1009 25.54 57.27 8.42
N VAL A 1010 25.34 56.38 7.46
CA VAL A 1010 24.39 56.54 6.35
C VAL A 1010 23.01 55.96 6.67
N THR A 1011 22.96 54.97 7.56
CA THR A 1011 21.75 54.20 7.88
C THR A 1011 20.83 54.92 8.88
N ASP A 1012 19.52 54.90 8.65
CA ASP A 1012 18.50 55.41 9.58
C ASP A 1012 18.30 54.47 10.78
N GLU A 1013 17.99 55.03 11.97
CA GLU A 1013 17.98 54.31 13.25
C GLU A 1013 17.18 52.99 13.28
N LYS A 1014 16.11 52.90 12.48
CA LYS A 1014 15.26 51.72 12.31
C LYS A 1014 16.07 50.45 11.97
N TYR A 1015 17.18 50.58 11.26
CA TYR A 1015 18.01 49.46 10.83
C TYR A 1015 19.27 49.24 11.69
N ASN A 1016 19.47 50.02 12.77
CA ASN A 1016 20.64 49.91 13.66
C ASN A 1016 20.90 48.49 14.16
N ARG A 1017 19.85 47.70 14.45
CA ARG A 1017 20.00 46.31 14.87
C ARG A 1017 20.60 45.40 13.79
N LEU A 1018 20.19 45.59 12.53
CA LEU A 1018 20.74 44.87 11.37
C LEU A 1018 22.17 45.30 11.08
N VAL A 1019 22.45 46.60 11.10
CA VAL A 1019 23.82 47.13 10.98
C VAL A 1019 24.71 46.55 12.07
N ASN A 1020 24.28 46.56 13.33
CA ASN A 1020 25.02 45.99 14.47
C ASN A 1020 25.34 44.50 14.26
N TYR A 1021 24.41 43.67 13.77
CA TYR A 1021 24.72 42.28 13.40
C TYR A 1021 25.72 42.17 12.24
N GLY A 1022 25.65 43.07 11.26
CA GLY A 1022 26.69 43.21 10.23
C GLY A 1022 28.06 43.57 10.80
N GLN A 1023 28.12 44.44 11.82
CA GLN A 1023 29.36 44.76 12.53
C GLN A 1023 29.94 43.52 13.23
N TRP A 1024 29.11 42.75 13.95
CA TRP A 1024 29.52 41.46 14.52
C TRP A 1024 30.10 40.50 13.47
N ALA A 1025 29.39 40.32 12.35
CA ALA A 1025 29.81 39.38 11.31
C ALA A 1025 31.16 39.76 10.69
N VAL A 1026 31.33 41.03 10.29
CA VAL A 1026 32.60 41.51 9.71
C VAL A 1026 33.73 41.42 10.71
N LEU A 1027 33.51 41.75 12.00
CA LEU A 1027 34.54 41.65 13.03
C LEU A 1027 34.96 40.20 13.33
N VAL A 1028 34.01 39.26 13.37
CA VAL A 1028 34.32 37.83 13.55
C VAL A 1028 35.07 37.28 12.34
N ILE A 1029 34.67 37.62 11.11
CA ILE A 1029 35.36 37.19 9.89
C ILE A 1029 36.80 37.73 9.85
N VAL A 1030 36.98 39.04 10.11
CA VAL A 1030 38.32 39.63 10.19
C VAL A 1030 39.15 38.98 11.30
N SER A 1031 38.57 38.73 12.48
CA SER A 1031 39.27 38.06 13.58
C SER A 1031 39.65 36.61 13.25
N LEU A 1032 38.79 35.85 12.58
CA LEU A 1032 39.09 34.47 12.17
C LEU A 1032 40.17 34.40 11.09
N LEU A 1033 40.16 35.32 10.13
CA LEU A 1033 41.22 35.40 9.11
C LEU A 1033 42.59 35.71 9.75
N LEU A 1034 42.62 36.59 10.76
CA LEU A 1034 43.84 36.90 11.52
C LEU A 1034 44.30 35.72 12.42
N ILE A 1035 43.38 34.99 13.05
CA ILE A 1035 43.70 33.75 13.81
C ILE A 1035 44.22 32.66 12.86
N GLN A 1036 43.66 32.55 11.66
CA GLN A 1036 44.10 31.59 10.65
C GLN A 1036 45.54 31.87 10.21
N ASP A 1037 45.89 33.12 9.89
CA ASP A 1037 47.28 33.53 9.62
C ASP A 1037 48.20 33.12 10.78
N GLY A 1038 47.82 33.44 12.02
CA GLY A 1038 48.63 33.15 13.20
C GLY A 1038 48.77 31.66 13.58
N MET A 1039 47.83 30.80 13.17
CA MET A 1039 48.01 29.34 13.28
C MET A 1039 48.86 28.78 12.13
N ALA A 1040 48.78 29.37 10.93
CA ALA A 1040 49.50 28.90 9.75
C ALA A 1040 50.99 29.24 9.82
N SER A 1041 51.35 30.42 10.32
CA SER A 1041 52.75 30.88 10.44
C SER A 1041 53.53 30.15 11.56
N SER A 1042 52.82 29.61 12.56
CA SER A 1042 53.39 28.98 13.76
C SER A 1042 54.39 29.87 14.54
N THR A 1043 54.31 31.20 14.40
CA THR A 1043 55.18 32.14 15.15
C THR A 1043 54.48 32.69 16.39
N ILE A 1044 55.29 33.02 17.42
CA ILE A 1044 54.80 33.68 18.64
C ILE A 1044 54.32 35.11 18.34
N TYR A 1045 54.85 35.76 17.30
CA TYR A 1045 54.52 37.14 16.96
C TYR A 1045 53.09 37.30 16.44
N ASP A 1046 52.60 36.38 15.61
CA ASP A 1046 51.24 36.47 15.08
C ASP A 1046 50.19 36.14 16.15
N ALA A 1047 50.48 35.15 17.02
CA ALA A 1047 49.69 34.90 18.22
C ALA A 1047 49.64 36.13 19.16
N LEU A 1048 50.69 36.97 19.15
CA LEU A 1048 50.78 38.20 19.92
C LEU A 1048 50.07 39.38 19.22
N ILE A 1049 50.14 39.52 17.90
CA ILE A 1049 49.37 40.51 17.12
C ILE A 1049 47.86 40.23 17.26
N VAL A 1050 47.43 38.97 17.09
CA VAL A 1050 46.05 38.53 17.34
C VAL A 1050 45.67 38.75 18.81
N GLY A 1051 46.56 38.46 19.75
CA GLY A 1051 46.37 38.75 21.17
C GLY A 1051 46.16 40.23 21.47
N VAL A 1052 46.96 41.11 20.88
CA VAL A 1052 46.88 42.57 21.06
C VAL A 1052 45.65 43.17 20.38
N LEU A 1053 45.32 42.73 19.16
CA LEU A 1053 44.12 43.18 18.44
C LEU A 1053 42.83 42.68 19.13
N SER A 1054 42.80 41.43 19.61
CA SER A 1054 41.67 40.91 20.39
C SER A 1054 41.52 41.61 21.75
N LEU A 1055 42.63 41.95 22.42
CA LEU A 1055 42.64 42.76 23.65
C LEU A 1055 42.17 44.20 23.39
N ALA A 1056 42.66 44.85 22.33
CA ALA A 1056 42.24 46.19 21.94
C ALA A 1056 40.74 46.24 21.55
N SER A 1057 40.26 45.23 20.82
CA SER A 1057 38.83 45.03 20.55
C SER A 1057 38.05 44.83 21.85
N MET A 1058 38.52 43.97 22.77
CA MET A 1058 37.83 43.72 24.04
C MET A 1058 37.71 45.00 24.88
N LEU A 1059 38.81 45.75 25.01
CA LEU A 1059 38.84 46.99 25.78
C LEU A 1059 38.02 48.11 25.11
N GLY A 1060 38.09 48.26 23.78
CA GLY A 1060 37.27 49.20 23.03
C GLY A 1060 35.77 48.88 23.11
N GLY A 1061 35.40 47.61 23.02
CA GLY A 1061 34.03 47.14 23.22
C GLY A 1061 33.51 47.39 24.63
N MET A 1062 34.36 47.27 25.65
CA MET A 1062 34.00 47.62 27.02
C MET A 1062 33.83 49.14 27.20
N ALA A 1063 34.75 49.94 26.67
CA ALA A 1063 34.75 51.40 26.83
C ALA A 1063 33.55 52.07 26.12
N TYR A 1064 33.21 51.64 24.91
CA TYR A 1064 32.09 52.17 24.13
C TYR A 1064 30.79 51.35 24.27
N GLN A 1065 30.74 50.39 25.20
CA GLN A 1065 29.59 49.51 25.48
C GLN A 1065 29.07 48.67 24.29
N LEU A 1066 29.91 48.47 23.27
CA LEU A 1066 29.62 47.70 22.07
C LEU A 1066 29.88 46.21 22.32
N LYS A 1067 28.82 45.40 22.46
CA LYS A 1067 28.96 43.95 22.74
C LYS A 1067 29.84 43.21 21.72
N ALA A 1068 29.79 43.62 20.44
CA ALA A 1068 30.49 42.96 19.34
C ALA A 1068 32.00 42.91 19.56
N PHE A 1069 32.61 44.07 19.82
CA PHE A 1069 34.04 44.18 20.02
C PHE A 1069 34.48 43.50 21.35
N PHE A 1070 33.62 43.52 22.39
CA PHE A 1070 33.92 42.90 23.69
C PHE A 1070 33.94 41.36 23.65
N PHE A 1071 32.84 40.72 23.25
CA PHE A 1071 32.71 39.26 23.38
C PHE A 1071 33.55 38.50 22.33
N VAL A 1072 33.74 39.06 21.13
CA VAL A 1072 34.63 38.46 20.13
C VAL A 1072 36.07 38.45 20.65
N GLY A 1073 36.55 39.56 21.22
CA GLY A 1073 37.88 39.62 21.84
C GLY A 1073 38.05 38.64 23.00
N ALA A 1074 37.06 38.54 23.90
CA ALA A 1074 37.13 37.64 25.05
C ALA A 1074 37.08 36.13 24.68
N GLY A 1075 36.29 35.75 23.68
CA GLY A 1075 36.15 34.35 23.25
C GLY A 1075 37.42 33.81 22.58
N VAL A 1076 38.04 34.62 21.72
CA VAL A 1076 39.31 34.30 21.05
C VAL A 1076 40.43 34.06 22.07
N LEU A 1077 40.45 34.83 23.16
CA LEU A 1077 41.47 34.74 24.21
C LEU A 1077 41.36 33.45 25.05
N LEU A 1078 40.15 32.98 25.39
CA LEU A 1078 39.97 31.74 26.15
C LEU A 1078 40.26 30.47 25.33
N LEU A 1079 39.91 30.46 24.04
CA LEU A 1079 40.16 29.32 23.15
C LEU A 1079 41.67 29.02 23.03
N ASN A 1080 42.50 30.08 23.03
CA ASN A 1080 43.95 29.99 23.00
C ASN A 1080 44.56 29.24 24.20
N VAL A 1081 43.89 29.24 25.36
CA VAL A 1081 44.39 28.61 26.61
C VAL A 1081 43.99 27.14 26.73
N PHE A 1082 42.75 26.78 26.38
CA PHE A 1082 42.22 25.43 26.60
C PHE A 1082 42.97 24.35 25.78
N LEU A 1083 43.47 24.71 24.60
CA LEU A 1083 44.15 23.78 23.69
C LEU A 1083 45.50 23.25 24.22
N GLN A 1084 45.98 23.72 25.37
CA GLN A 1084 47.35 23.48 25.87
C GLN A 1084 47.50 22.43 27.01
N THR A 1085 46.43 21.79 27.53
CA THR A 1085 46.48 21.02 28.81
C THR A 1085 46.10 19.51 28.78
N ARG A 1086 46.03 18.90 27.59
CA ARG A 1086 45.50 17.52 27.32
C ARG A 1086 46.09 16.26 28.06
N PRO A 1087 47.34 16.12 28.57
CA PRO A 1087 47.98 14.79 28.76
C PRO A 1087 47.75 13.83 29.99
N TYR A 1088 46.82 14.01 30.95
CA TYR A 1088 47.03 13.48 32.34
C TYR A 1088 46.02 12.45 32.98
N TRP A 1089 45.44 11.43 32.31
CA TRP A 1089 44.29 10.65 32.88
C TRP A 1089 44.40 9.08 32.86
N GLY A 1090 44.36 8.38 34.03
CA GLY A 1090 43.83 6.98 34.22
C GLY A 1090 44.72 5.82 34.78
N ASN A 1091 44.27 5.11 35.85
CA ASN A 1091 44.82 3.80 36.36
C ASN A 1091 43.98 3.16 37.52
N LEU A 1092 43.89 1.80 37.65
CA LEU A 1092 43.63 0.94 38.87
C LEU A 1092 43.24 -0.55 38.54
N PRO A 1093 43.32 -1.56 39.47
CA PRO A 1093 43.00 -3.00 39.22
C PRO A 1093 41.64 -3.56 39.72
N TRP A 1094 41.12 -4.62 39.06
CA TRP A 1094 39.69 -5.03 39.00
C TRP A 1094 38.99 -5.63 40.25
N TRP A 1095 39.55 -6.58 41.01
CA TRP A 1095 38.78 -7.22 42.11
C TRP A 1095 38.51 -6.24 43.27
N ALA A 1096 39.32 -5.19 43.40
CA ALA A 1096 39.02 -4.05 44.25
C ALA A 1096 37.70 -3.37 43.84
N TYR A 1097 37.32 -3.34 42.56
CA TYR A 1097 36.05 -2.77 42.11
C TYR A 1097 34.84 -3.61 42.56
N LEU A 1098 34.96 -4.93 42.76
CA LEU A 1098 33.87 -5.75 43.32
C LEU A 1098 33.68 -5.49 44.82
N LEU A 1099 34.78 -5.32 45.57
CA LEU A 1099 34.75 -4.93 46.98
C LEU A 1099 34.30 -3.48 47.19
N ILE A 1100 34.73 -2.57 46.32
CA ILE A 1100 34.32 -1.16 46.27
C ILE A 1100 32.85 -1.04 45.83
N ALA A 1101 32.37 -1.82 44.85
CA ALA A 1101 30.96 -1.83 44.47
C ALA A 1101 30.06 -2.38 45.60
N GLY A 1102 30.47 -3.49 46.24
CA GLY A 1102 29.76 -4.04 47.39
C GLY A 1102 29.66 -3.08 48.57
N SER A 1103 30.67 -2.23 48.80
CA SER A 1103 30.67 -1.23 49.86
C SER A 1103 30.04 0.11 49.46
N ILE A 1104 30.17 0.57 48.21
CA ILE A 1104 29.46 1.75 47.68
C ILE A 1104 27.95 1.53 47.69
N LEU A 1105 27.46 0.33 47.37
CA LEU A 1105 26.02 0.02 47.42
C LEU A 1105 25.46 0.14 48.85
N ILE A 1106 26.24 -0.23 49.87
CA ILE A 1106 25.88 -0.09 51.29
C ILE A 1106 25.95 1.41 51.71
N ALA A 1107 26.95 2.16 51.24
CA ALA A 1107 27.12 3.58 51.57
C ALA A 1107 26.08 4.50 50.89
N VAL A 1108 25.73 4.25 49.62
CA VAL A 1108 24.74 5.01 48.86
C VAL A 1108 23.33 4.79 49.40
N ALA A 1109 22.99 3.56 49.80
CA ALA A 1109 21.75 3.28 50.53
C ALA A 1109 21.65 4.12 51.82
N SER A 1110 22.77 4.24 52.56
CA SER A 1110 22.84 4.98 53.82
C SER A 1110 22.77 6.51 53.64
N TYR A 1111 23.44 7.06 52.61
CA TYR A 1111 23.41 8.50 52.30
C TYR A 1111 22.01 8.97 51.83
N ASN A 1112 21.30 8.13 51.08
CA ASN A 1112 19.97 8.44 50.58
C ASN A 1112 18.91 8.45 51.69
N GLU A 1113 19.08 7.61 52.73
CA GLU A 1113 18.28 7.67 53.97
C GLU A 1113 18.51 9.02 54.70
N TRP A 1114 19.75 9.52 54.73
CA TRP A 1114 20.14 10.78 55.39
C TRP A 1114 19.68 12.05 54.66
N HIS A 1115 19.85 12.13 53.33
CA HIS A 1115 19.39 13.30 52.55
C HIS A 1115 17.87 13.45 52.60
N LYS A 1116 17.15 12.33 52.68
CA LYS A 1116 15.69 12.25 52.79
C LYS A 1116 15.18 12.67 54.17
N GLN A 1117 15.94 12.46 55.25
CA GLN A 1117 15.62 13.02 56.57
C GLN A 1117 15.71 14.56 56.57
N LYS A 1118 16.75 15.17 55.98
CA LYS A 1118 16.92 16.63 56.04
C LYS A 1118 16.10 17.44 55.03
N THR A 1119 15.58 16.84 53.96
CA THR A 1119 14.64 17.51 53.05
C THR A 1119 13.19 17.44 53.54
N ALA A 1120 12.85 16.47 54.41
CA ALA A 1120 11.58 16.45 55.14
C ALA A 1120 11.43 17.62 56.14
N ASP A 1121 12.55 18.15 56.65
CA ASP A 1121 12.61 19.31 57.56
C ASP A 1121 12.69 20.69 56.87
N GLY A 1122 12.54 20.76 55.53
CA GLY A 1122 12.18 22.00 54.83
C GLY A 1122 13.20 23.15 54.78
N ARG A 1123 14.52 22.90 54.67
CA ARG A 1123 15.54 23.98 54.53
C ARG A 1123 16.25 23.99 53.16
N THR A 1124 16.35 25.19 52.55
CA THR A 1124 17.05 25.43 51.27
C THR A 1124 18.55 25.65 51.43
N THR A 1125 19.37 25.12 50.52
CA THR A 1125 20.85 25.22 50.56
C THR A 1125 21.42 26.43 49.78
N LEU A 1126 22.63 26.86 50.19
CA LEU A 1126 23.30 28.09 49.75
C LEU A 1126 23.60 28.19 48.24
N ALA A 1127 23.78 27.06 47.55
CA ALA A 1127 24.14 27.02 46.13
C ALA A 1127 23.10 27.70 45.22
N SER A 1128 21.81 27.64 45.60
CA SER A 1128 20.70 28.17 44.80
C SER A 1128 20.70 29.71 44.67
N LYS A 1129 21.24 30.44 45.67
CA LYS A 1129 21.20 31.92 45.70
C LYS A 1129 22.29 32.60 44.88
N PHE A 1130 23.37 31.90 44.53
CA PHE A 1130 24.50 32.50 43.81
C PHE A 1130 24.19 32.70 42.31
N TYR A 1131 23.56 31.71 41.68
CA TYR A 1131 23.30 31.67 40.24
C TYR A 1131 22.44 32.84 39.72
N GLN A 1132 21.41 33.26 40.47
CA GLN A 1132 20.45 34.27 40.01
C GLN A 1132 21.02 35.70 39.91
N LYS A 1133 22.07 36.05 40.67
CA LYS A 1133 22.58 37.43 40.74
C LYS A 1133 23.44 37.87 39.55
N VAL A 1134 24.16 36.93 38.91
CA VAL A 1134 25.16 37.26 37.87
C VAL A 1134 24.47 37.56 36.53
N VAL A 1135 23.46 36.78 36.16
CA VAL A 1135 22.82 36.79 34.83
C VAL A 1135 22.08 38.12 34.54
N GLN A 1136 21.60 38.83 35.55
CA GLN A 1136 20.80 40.06 35.35
C GLN A 1136 21.62 41.30 34.94
N ARG A 1137 22.93 41.38 35.26
CA ARG A 1137 23.74 42.58 34.94
C ARG A 1137 24.16 42.68 33.48
N ILE A 1138 24.44 41.55 32.81
CA ILE A 1138 25.02 41.52 31.45
C ILE A 1138 24.02 41.93 30.35
N LYS A 1139 22.71 41.88 30.63
CA LYS A 1139 21.64 42.17 29.65
C LYS A 1139 21.49 43.66 29.26
N ARG A 1140 22.27 44.59 29.82
CA ARG A 1140 22.06 46.05 29.69
C ARG A 1140 22.99 46.80 28.71
N TRP A 1141 23.98 46.16 28.09
CA TRP A 1141 24.84 46.80 27.08
C TRP A 1141 24.16 46.87 25.70
N GLU A 1142 24.77 47.49 24.69
CA GLU A 1142 24.22 47.58 23.30
C GLU A 1142 24.68 46.45 22.37
#